data_AF-A0A1F9PZ53-F1
#
_entry.id   AF-A0A1F9PZ53-F1
#
_cell.length_a   1.000
_cell.length_b   1.000
_cell.length_c   1.000
_cell.angle_alpha   90.00
_cell.angle_beta   90.00
_cell.angle_gamma   90.00
#
_symmetry.space_group_name_H-M   'P 1'
#
loop_
_entity.id
_entity.type
_entity.pdbx_description
1 polymer ?
#
loop_
_entity_poly.entity_id
_entity_poly.type
_entity_poly.pdbx_seq_one_letter_code
_entity_poly.pdbx_strand_id
1 'polypeptide(L)'
;MLPAILADLAELPTGHGDTPQGAAAAGEVACLLFSIVRALRDVALMSRVLQALSSLGRFGRCLAMLHIQARSLPLPQLTPILLALPGIDFLAIVNEMFLAPLTDDKQYMAWLKGLLPVPGRCDPRATLLFLSTLADEGTPLAKPLRDALLGACMAEALPKAFAGKPGAANAEALLKASVSLASPAIHVEALGYALRAAGTEGPSRLAPLLAAAPDLAVREPALLTEMGRLAILPEAPALLLPATRAEPELLGLVLAGMLRQGGEARQYALRLTPLLPRLGLAPLLADIPDAEREAVLGRIFLALVRHDSDFLRRAAKAMQNMLDAASMQALSDLFSAQAARDDAESAAFLAPPAGSGPTSGKAQGQRRPPLAEALKDALIPLKDQDYSHSTLSGEVLEGSTLSAVNLSASQFSSVTFRRVRLSACALQGSQFEGCTFQACTFAGVDFCDAEFQNCRFEGCFFERCDAARLRLASCALAGCAVVESCLAGMHLSKVRLDRLVARASAFSGLRAQESALLHSSFTRCDLSSSVLERCACRGSEFLDCTLAQARLRHCEVSGVNFMRCSLPGLAMQGGHTNNPHLANARHASLAALLTRPDSALTELPPALRGAPGAAFVAASVGRHVRLDEARRNLVAMRGQNQRRTELAIERLAEHQGVFLRLLPQLLVTDVFEQAQGLKGVPACSLGGPEISVDLTLLEKYFPGQAPTAKSPPLLNIEALYAIGSLGSVAQKPSSDIDCWVCHSEPAAASPDIREGLRRKLAALESWADQQFGLEVHFFAMTLDEVRTNSFGMSDKESSGSAQAALLKEEFYRTALRLGGKDLLWWATPPGADAAAAQSLLADISVLDPRLAAELVDLGQPEPIPASEYFGACLWQMVKALHSPYKSVMKLALLEKYSDKGQTMRLLCDRIKEAVLRGRTRPEWVDPYLALFASIRQHYAGLGDAASLSLLAECLWLKADVDPEDLPPEFVQVIQASWATGTFANSLRLGGLVNQFMIAAYRRIQGGLRADRASASITPQDMTRLGRRIAANFAQREHKVSLVPFLSEDVAFTELYFYAEKAPGKRTVWAVKGKEKATGKAAVESLEPIRRDTDVARLLAWVVVNGIYEPGLAVQAEKTLAPIAVMDVLALLQDLTAFFPRREIVDPDMEEYLQDERVTRAYVILNLAVPPDKNKILQASVIYSTNWGELFCQTFDNPPQLLSLSPLTYLRENLSRTVPSRPEVKIFIPKKSACPRIKVF
;
A
#
# COMPACT_ATOMS: atom_id res chain seq x y z
N MET A 1 14.78 48.20 -2.83
CA MET A 1 13.45 47.57 -3.02
C MET A 1 13.36 46.20 -2.38
N LEU A 2 14.14 45.19 -2.79
CA LEU A 2 13.99 43.81 -2.28
C LEU A 2 14.00 43.65 -0.73
N PRO A 3 14.88 44.33 0.04
CA PRO A 3 14.85 44.24 1.51
C PRO A 3 13.59 44.86 2.15
N ALA A 4 12.99 45.86 1.51
CA ALA A 4 11.73 46.46 1.96
C ALA A 4 10.54 45.52 1.64
N ILE A 5 10.52 44.94 0.43
CA ILE A 5 9.54 43.91 0.06
C ILE A 5 9.62 42.71 1.01
N LEU A 6 10.83 42.25 1.37
CA LEU A 6 11.01 41.16 2.33
C LEU A 6 10.58 41.53 3.76
N ALA A 7 10.62 42.81 4.14
CA ALA A 7 10.10 43.28 5.43
C ALA A 7 8.57 43.31 5.41
N ASP A 8 7.97 43.81 4.33
CA ASP A 8 6.51 43.82 4.13
C ASP A 8 5.94 42.39 4.06
N LEU A 9 6.69 41.46 3.46
CA LEU A 9 6.33 40.03 3.41
C LEU A 9 6.41 39.34 4.77
N ALA A 10 7.27 39.80 5.68
CA ALA A 10 7.34 39.28 7.04
C ALA A 10 6.15 39.73 7.91
N GLU A 11 5.42 40.76 7.47
CA GLU A 11 4.19 41.26 8.10
C GLU A 11 2.92 40.61 7.51
N LEU A 12 3.03 39.86 6.40
CA LEU A 12 1.90 39.07 5.90
C LEU A 12 1.55 37.99 6.94
N PRO A 13 0.26 37.81 7.29
CA PRO A 13 -0.14 36.78 8.23
C PRO A 13 0.36 35.42 7.75
N THR A 14 1.09 34.71 8.61
CA THR A 14 1.78 33.44 8.34
C THR A 14 0.82 32.25 8.22
N GLY A 15 -0.33 32.46 7.60
CA GLY A 15 -1.33 31.43 7.33
C GLY A 15 -2.08 31.77 6.06
N HIS A 16 -2.45 30.75 5.28
CA HIS A 16 -3.45 30.91 4.24
C HIS A 16 -4.67 31.58 4.89
N GLY A 17 -5.03 32.80 4.46
CA GLY A 17 -6.27 33.39 4.95
C GLY A 17 -7.42 32.40 4.74
N ASP A 18 -8.37 32.33 5.68
CA ASP A 18 -9.54 31.43 5.61
C ASP A 18 -10.46 31.70 4.39
N THR A 19 -10.08 32.67 3.56
CA THR A 19 -10.78 33.12 2.38
C THR A 19 -10.01 32.72 1.10
N PRO A 20 -10.71 32.41 0.00
CA PRO A 20 -10.08 32.17 -1.30
C PRO A 20 -9.14 33.30 -1.76
N GLN A 21 -9.43 34.55 -1.38
CA GLN A 21 -8.62 35.71 -1.73
C GLN A 21 -7.28 35.75 -1.01
N GLY A 22 -7.26 35.46 0.30
CA GLY A 22 -6.03 35.40 1.08
C GLY A 22 -5.10 34.29 0.56
N ALA A 23 -5.66 33.13 0.24
CA ALA A 23 -4.91 32.03 -0.36
C ALA A 23 -4.39 32.37 -1.76
N ALA A 24 -5.19 33.04 -2.59
CA ALA A 24 -4.77 33.49 -3.92
C ALA A 24 -3.55 34.43 -3.82
N ALA A 25 -3.62 35.46 -2.97
CA ALA A 25 -2.51 36.39 -2.76
C ALA A 25 -1.23 35.69 -2.26
N ALA A 26 -1.36 34.73 -1.32
CA ALA A 26 -0.21 33.94 -0.86
C ALA A 26 0.43 33.12 -2.00
N GLY A 27 -0.40 32.54 -2.89
CA GLY A 27 0.07 31.81 -4.08
C GLY A 27 0.79 32.71 -5.08
N GLU A 28 0.27 33.92 -5.35
CA GLU A 28 0.91 34.93 -6.19
C GLU A 28 2.30 35.30 -5.62
N VAL A 29 2.36 35.59 -4.32
CA VAL A 29 3.62 35.90 -3.62
C VAL A 29 4.63 34.75 -3.70
N ALA A 30 4.18 33.50 -3.50
CA ALA A 30 5.06 32.34 -3.58
C ALA A 30 5.68 32.18 -4.98
N CYS A 31 4.89 32.34 -6.04
CA CYS A 31 5.38 32.30 -7.43
C CYS A 31 6.38 33.43 -7.71
N LEU A 32 6.12 34.64 -7.21
CA LEU A 32 7.03 35.78 -7.34
C LEU A 32 8.37 35.52 -6.61
N LEU A 33 8.32 35.07 -5.35
CA LEU A 33 9.52 34.74 -4.57
C LEU A 33 10.34 33.63 -5.21
N PHE A 34 9.68 32.61 -5.78
CA PHE A 34 10.36 31.54 -6.51
C PHE A 34 11.04 32.06 -7.78
N SER A 35 10.41 33.00 -8.49
CA SER A 35 11.04 33.66 -9.64
C SER A 35 12.27 34.48 -9.21
N ILE A 36 12.18 35.19 -8.08
CA ILE A 36 13.29 35.97 -7.49
C ILE A 36 14.44 35.03 -7.10
N VAL A 37 14.20 33.96 -6.34
CA VAL A 37 15.28 33.11 -5.81
C VAL A 37 16.10 32.45 -6.92
N ARG A 38 15.49 32.16 -8.07
CA ARG A 38 16.20 31.61 -9.25
C ARG A 38 17.13 32.62 -9.91
N ALA A 39 16.78 33.90 -9.88
CA ALA A 39 17.62 34.98 -10.39
C ALA A 39 18.70 35.41 -9.38
N LEU A 40 18.51 35.14 -8.09
CA LEU A 40 19.46 35.53 -7.04
C LEU A 40 20.82 34.81 -7.17
N ARG A 41 21.87 35.55 -6.80
CA ARG A 41 23.24 35.06 -6.65
C ARG A 41 23.82 35.38 -5.26
N ASP A 42 23.15 36.24 -4.49
CA ASP A 42 23.55 36.63 -3.13
C ASP A 42 23.07 35.58 -2.11
N VAL A 43 24.01 35.01 -1.37
CA VAL A 43 23.83 33.95 -0.37
C VAL A 43 22.96 34.40 0.81
N ALA A 44 23.14 35.63 1.31
CA ALA A 44 22.41 36.14 2.46
C ALA A 44 20.94 36.44 2.10
N LEU A 45 20.72 37.00 0.91
CA LEU A 45 19.37 37.21 0.39
C LEU A 45 18.67 35.89 0.06
N MET A 46 19.40 34.88 -0.42
CA MET A 46 18.85 33.56 -0.70
C MET A 46 18.27 32.90 0.56
N SER A 47 19.00 32.91 1.68
CA SER A 47 18.49 32.37 2.96
C SER A 47 17.18 33.04 3.40
N ARG A 48 17.10 34.38 3.29
CA ARG A 48 15.87 35.14 3.59
C ARG A 48 14.70 34.80 2.68
N VAL A 49 14.94 34.62 1.38
CA VAL A 49 13.88 34.23 0.44
C VAL A 49 13.41 32.80 0.67
N LEU A 50 14.34 31.87 0.99
CA LEU A 50 13.97 30.49 1.36
C LEU A 50 13.14 30.46 2.66
N GLN A 51 13.49 31.30 3.63
CA GLN A 51 12.69 31.46 4.85
C GLN A 51 11.29 32.01 4.54
N ALA A 52 11.19 33.05 3.71
CA ALA A 52 9.89 33.62 3.30
C ALA A 52 9.04 32.59 2.53
N LEU A 53 9.64 31.81 1.64
CA LEU A 53 8.97 30.69 0.98
C LEU A 53 8.49 29.64 1.99
N SER A 54 9.29 29.30 3.00
CA SER A 54 8.90 28.37 4.06
C SER A 54 7.68 28.86 4.85
N SER A 55 7.62 30.15 5.16
CA SER A 55 6.48 30.76 5.88
C SER A 55 5.17 30.80 5.09
N LEU A 56 5.21 30.61 3.77
CA LEU A 56 4.01 30.51 2.91
C LEU A 56 3.43 29.08 2.89
N GLY A 57 3.83 28.25 3.86
CA GLY A 57 3.36 26.88 4.01
C GLY A 57 4.01 25.92 3.01
N ARG A 58 3.37 24.77 2.83
CA ARG A 58 3.94 23.65 2.08
C ARG A 58 4.30 23.97 0.63
N PHE A 59 3.44 24.71 -0.07
CA PHE A 59 3.70 25.05 -1.47
C PHE A 59 5.02 25.84 -1.63
N GLY A 60 5.25 26.84 -0.78
CA GLY A 60 6.50 27.58 -0.77
C GLY A 60 7.70 26.72 -0.42
N ARG A 61 7.58 25.76 0.52
CA ARG A 61 8.64 24.78 0.79
C ARG A 61 8.93 23.86 -0.40
N CYS A 62 7.91 23.41 -1.14
CA CYS A 62 8.11 22.65 -2.37
C CYS A 62 8.87 23.47 -3.44
N LEU A 63 8.58 24.77 -3.56
CA LEU A 63 9.30 25.69 -4.45
C LEU A 63 10.76 25.90 -3.98
N ALA A 64 10.98 26.06 -2.68
CA ALA A 64 12.32 26.15 -2.09
C ALA A 64 13.15 24.88 -2.38
N MET A 65 12.56 23.69 -2.14
CA MET A 65 13.16 22.40 -2.49
C MET A 65 13.47 22.30 -3.98
N LEU A 66 12.54 22.69 -4.86
CA LEU A 66 12.76 22.68 -6.31
C LEU A 66 13.95 23.56 -6.72
N HIS A 67 14.12 24.73 -6.10
CA HIS A 67 15.28 25.58 -6.33
C HIS A 67 16.60 24.90 -5.90
N ILE A 68 16.62 24.27 -4.72
CA ILE A 68 17.78 23.53 -4.20
C ILE A 68 18.13 22.37 -5.14
N GLN A 69 17.13 21.60 -5.58
CA GLN A 69 17.28 20.48 -6.49
C GLN A 69 17.71 20.88 -7.90
N ALA A 70 17.40 22.10 -8.34
CA ALA A 70 17.87 22.63 -9.62
C ALA A 70 19.39 22.82 -9.68
N ARG A 71 20.11 22.69 -8.55
CA ARG A 71 21.57 22.77 -8.45
C ARG A 71 22.18 24.06 -9.01
N SER A 72 21.48 25.19 -8.80
CA SER A 72 22.01 26.51 -9.18
C SER A 72 23.31 26.86 -8.43
N LEU A 73 23.56 26.23 -7.28
CA LEU A 73 24.80 26.28 -6.49
C LEU A 73 25.30 24.86 -6.16
N PRO A 74 26.62 24.66 -5.96
CA PRO A 74 27.17 23.40 -5.44
C PRO A 74 26.67 23.07 -4.03
N LEU A 75 26.48 21.77 -3.72
CA LEU A 75 25.99 21.30 -2.40
C LEU A 75 26.73 21.89 -1.19
N PRO A 76 28.08 21.98 -1.17
CA PRO A 76 28.79 22.54 -0.02
C PRO A 76 28.45 24.01 0.24
N GLN A 77 28.03 24.76 -0.79
CA GLN A 77 27.62 26.16 -0.66
C GLN A 77 26.16 26.29 -0.18
N LEU A 78 25.32 25.28 -0.44
CA LEU A 78 23.94 25.23 0.04
C LEU A 78 23.87 24.90 1.54
N THR A 79 24.79 24.09 2.07
CA THR A 79 24.84 23.74 3.50
C THR A 79 24.79 24.96 4.44
N PRO A 80 25.69 25.96 4.34
CA PRO A 80 25.63 27.12 5.23
C PRO A 80 24.38 27.98 5.03
N ILE A 81 23.76 27.99 3.85
CA ILE A 81 22.50 28.71 3.59
C ILE A 81 21.36 28.07 4.36
N LEU A 82 21.26 26.74 4.32
CA LEU A 82 20.24 25.98 5.02
C LEU A 82 20.44 26.03 6.54
N LEU A 83 21.68 25.91 7.02
CA LEU A 83 21.99 25.98 8.45
C LEU A 83 21.79 27.38 9.05
N ALA A 84 21.72 28.42 8.23
CA ALA A 84 21.40 29.78 8.67
C ALA A 84 19.89 30.03 8.87
N LEU A 85 19.04 29.11 8.40
CA LEU A 85 17.59 29.19 8.61
C LEU A 85 17.24 28.93 10.08
N PRO A 86 16.12 29.48 10.58
CA PRO A 86 15.55 29.04 11.85
C PRO A 86 15.31 27.53 11.88
N GLY A 87 15.44 26.91 13.05
CA GLY A 87 15.39 25.45 13.18
C GLY A 87 14.12 24.80 12.60
N ILE A 88 12.96 25.47 12.73
CA ILE A 88 11.69 25.00 12.15
C ILE A 88 11.72 25.01 10.61
N ASP A 89 12.18 26.10 10.00
CA ASP A 89 12.25 26.25 8.54
C ASP A 89 13.26 25.29 7.92
N PHE A 90 14.41 25.12 8.58
CA PHE A 90 15.40 24.11 8.21
C PHE A 90 14.79 22.71 8.18
N LEU A 91 14.17 22.28 9.29
CA LEU A 91 13.54 20.97 9.38
C LEU A 91 12.43 20.79 8.34
N ALA A 92 11.64 21.83 8.08
CA ALA A 92 10.52 21.78 7.14
C ALA A 92 10.98 21.67 5.68
N ILE A 93 12.02 22.39 5.27
CA ILE A 93 12.59 22.25 3.91
C ILE A 93 13.28 20.88 3.76
N VAL A 94 14.04 20.45 4.77
CA VAL A 94 14.70 19.13 4.77
C VAL A 94 13.66 18.00 4.69
N ASN A 95 12.52 18.15 5.38
CA ASN A 95 11.40 17.23 5.28
C ASN A 95 10.90 17.10 3.82
N GLU A 96 10.61 18.21 3.14
CA GLU A 96 10.17 18.16 1.72
C GLU A 96 11.23 17.50 0.82
N MET A 97 12.51 17.78 1.06
CA MET A 97 13.62 17.16 0.31
C MET A 97 13.69 15.64 0.48
N PHE A 98 13.31 15.11 1.65
CA PHE A 98 13.21 13.67 1.90
C PHE A 98 11.88 13.05 1.45
N LEU A 99 10.80 13.84 1.34
CA LEU A 99 9.55 13.39 0.75
C LEU A 99 9.65 13.23 -0.79
N ALA A 100 10.50 14.03 -1.44
CA ALA A 100 10.78 13.95 -2.87
C ALA A 100 12.29 13.93 -3.18
N PRO A 101 13.02 12.86 -2.81
CA PRO A 101 14.47 12.78 -2.98
C PRO A 101 14.88 12.56 -4.44
N LEU A 102 16.10 12.95 -4.80
CA LEU A 102 16.77 12.59 -6.05
C LEU A 102 17.60 11.31 -5.82
N THR A 103 16.92 10.17 -5.78
CA THR A 103 17.47 8.84 -5.43
C THR A 103 18.66 8.41 -6.29
N ASP A 104 18.61 8.68 -7.59
CA ASP A 104 19.68 8.36 -8.54
C ASP A 104 20.97 9.20 -8.31
N ASP A 105 20.86 10.33 -7.61
CA ASP A 105 21.98 11.21 -7.31
C ASP A 105 22.62 10.84 -5.96
N LYS A 106 23.61 9.93 -6.00
CA LYS A 106 24.32 9.47 -4.81
C LYS A 106 25.00 10.60 -4.01
N GLN A 107 25.48 11.65 -4.69
CA GLN A 107 26.11 12.79 -4.03
C GLN A 107 25.07 13.64 -3.29
N TYR A 108 23.92 13.90 -3.93
CA TYR A 108 22.76 14.52 -3.28
C TYR A 108 22.34 13.77 -2.03
N MET A 109 22.14 12.45 -2.15
CA MET A 109 21.62 11.63 -1.07
C MET A 109 22.60 11.54 0.11
N ALA A 110 23.90 11.45 -0.16
CA ALA A 110 24.91 11.50 0.91
C ALA A 110 24.91 12.85 1.64
N TRP A 111 24.82 13.95 0.89
CA TRP A 111 24.75 15.30 1.46
C TRP A 111 23.47 15.54 2.26
N LEU A 112 22.31 15.17 1.72
CA LEU A 112 21.01 15.31 2.36
C LEU A 112 20.94 14.50 3.67
N LYS A 113 21.48 13.27 3.69
CA LYS A 113 21.64 12.49 4.93
C LYS A 113 22.53 13.19 5.96
N GLY A 114 23.55 13.91 5.50
CA GLY A 114 24.42 14.73 6.36
C GLY A 114 23.72 15.93 7.02
N LEU A 115 22.51 16.29 6.59
CA LEU A 115 21.68 17.33 7.20
C LEU A 115 20.75 16.79 8.30
N LEU A 116 20.70 15.47 8.53
CA LEU A 116 19.83 14.89 9.54
C LEU A 116 20.22 15.36 10.97
N PRO A 117 19.23 15.58 11.86
CA PRO A 117 19.49 15.95 13.24
C PRO A 117 20.34 14.92 13.99
N VAL A 118 21.20 15.38 14.91
CA VAL A 118 22.10 14.54 15.73
C VAL A 118 21.96 14.85 17.22
N PRO A 119 22.22 13.89 18.13
CA PRO A 119 22.14 14.07 19.58
C PRO A 119 22.90 15.32 20.07
N GLY A 120 22.30 16.05 21.01
CA GLY A 120 22.88 17.27 21.61
C GLY A 120 22.82 18.53 20.75
N ARG A 121 22.33 18.46 19.50
CA ARG A 121 22.15 19.64 18.61
C ARG A 121 20.68 19.93 18.25
N CYS A 122 19.74 19.11 18.72
CA CYS A 122 18.31 19.32 18.52
C CYS A 122 17.76 20.28 19.59
N ASP A 123 17.01 21.31 19.18
CA ASP A 123 16.17 22.09 20.08
C ASP A 123 14.81 21.39 20.25
N PRO A 124 14.46 20.89 21.46
CA PRO A 124 13.19 20.22 21.71
C PRO A 124 11.97 21.09 21.41
N ARG A 125 12.04 22.40 21.65
CA ARG A 125 10.90 23.31 21.45
C ARG A 125 10.67 23.56 19.97
N ALA A 126 11.72 23.87 19.21
CA ALA A 126 11.62 24.02 17.76
C ALA A 126 11.17 22.71 17.08
N THR A 127 11.64 21.56 17.56
CA THR A 127 11.23 20.25 17.06
C THR A 127 9.74 19.98 17.30
N LEU A 128 9.23 20.28 18.51
CA LEU A 128 7.80 20.13 18.79
C LEU A 128 6.94 21.08 17.98
N LEU A 129 7.37 22.33 17.83
CA LEU A 129 6.66 23.31 17.02
C LEU A 129 6.60 22.84 15.57
N PHE A 130 7.74 22.41 15.00
CA PHE A 130 7.82 21.82 13.67
C PHE A 130 6.85 20.64 13.49
N LEU A 131 6.87 19.66 14.41
CA LEU A 131 6.02 18.48 14.31
C LEU A 131 4.53 18.80 14.49
N SER A 132 4.21 19.78 15.34
CA SER A 132 2.86 20.31 15.50
C SER A 132 2.39 21.03 14.24
N THR A 133 3.25 21.86 13.63
CA THR A 133 2.94 22.55 12.37
C THR A 133 2.71 21.56 11.24
N LEU A 134 3.53 20.50 11.11
CA LEU A 134 3.28 19.44 10.13
C LEU A 134 1.93 18.75 10.35
N ALA A 135 1.55 18.49 11.61
CA ALA A 135 0.26 17.88 11.93
C ALA A 135 -0.90 18.81 11.56
N ASP A 136 -0.81 20.10 11.92
CA ASP A 136 -1.84 21.12 11.61
C ASP A 136 -1.96 21.34 10.09
N GLU A 137 -0.86 21.30 9.35
CA GLU A 137 -0.84 21.35 7.90
C GLU A 137 -1.24 20.02 7.23
N GLY A 138 -1.34 18.92 7.96
CA GLY A 138 -1.53 17.59 7.36
C GLY A 138 -0.40 17.18 6.41
N THR A 139 0.84 17.63 6.67
CA THR A 139 2.02 17.31 5.88
C THR A 139 2.70 16.07 6.47
N PRO A 140 3.04 15.03 5.67
CA PRO A 140 3.71 13.84 6.20
C PRO A 140 5.14 14.14 6.66
N LEU A 141 5.57 13.45 7.72
CA LEU A 141 6.96 13.47 8.18
C LEU A 141 7.76 12.37 7.47
N ALA A 142 8.81 12.74 6.75
CA ALA A 142 9.63 11.80 6.01
C ALA A 142 10.37 10.84 6.96
N LYS A 143 10.36 9.53 6.63
CA LYS A 143 10.95 8.47 7.48
C LYS A 143 12.40 8.76 7.94
N PRO A 144 13.36 9.14 7.08
CA PRO A 144 14.73 9.38 7.53
C PRO A 144 14.83 10.49 8.58
N LEU A 145 14.01 11.55 8.44
CA LEU A 145 13.94 12.65 9.40
C LEU A 145 13.23 12.22 10.68
N ARG A 146 12.14 11.46 10.57
CA ARG A 146 11.41 10.88 11.71
C ARG A 146 12.34 10.03 12.57
N ASP A 147 13.08 9.12 11.97
CA ASP A 147 13.96 8.19 12.68
C ASP A 147 15.09 8.96 13.40
N ALA A 148 15.67 9.96 12.73
CA ALA A 148 16.66 10.85 13.33
C ALA A 148 16.10 11.67 14.50
N LEU A 149 14.87 12.20 14.38
CA LEU A 149 14.21 12.94 15.45
C LEU A 149 13.83 12.05 16.63
N LEU A 150 13.39 10.81 16.38
CA LEU A 150 13.10 9.82 17.41
C LEU A 150 14.36 9.49 18.22
N GLY A 151 15.47 9.22 17.55
CA GLY A 151 16.74 8.89 18.21
C GLY A 151 17.39 10.07 18.92
N ALA A 152 17.53 11.21 18.24
CA ALA A 152 18.26 12.36 18.80
C ALA A 152 17.43 13.22 19.75
N CYS A 153 16.21 13.61 19.34
CA CYS A 153 15.41 14.57 20.09
C CYS A 153 14.47 13.91 21.09
N MET A 154 13.71 12.89 20.66
CA MET A 154 12.66 12.28 21.47
C MET A 154 13.19 11.38 22.58
N ALA A 155 14.28 10.64 22.34
CA ALA A 155 14.86 9.77 23.37
C ALA A 155 15.66 10.54 24.43
N GLU A 156 16.39 11.60 24.05
CA GLU A 156 17.34 12.27 24.96
C GLU A 156 16.91 13.64 25.46
N ALA A 157 16.33 14.47 24.58
CA ALA A 157 16.19 15.90 24.82
C ALA A 157 14.78 16.29 25.29
N LEU A 158 13.75 15.65 24.72
CA LEU A 158 12.35 15.86 25.06
C LEU A 158 12.03 15.46 26.52
N PRO A 159 12.39 14.26 27.02
CA PRO A 159 12.04 13.85 28.39
C PRO A 159 12.68 14.76 29.44
N LYS A 160 13.91 15.23 29.18
CA LYS A 160 14.62 16.19 30.04
C LYS A 160 13.96 17.57 30.04
N ALA A 161 13.50 18.05 28.88
CA ALA A 161 12.81 19.33 28.74
C ALA A 161 11.45 19.36 29.44
N PHE A 162 10.82 18.19 29.64
CA PHE A 162 9.47 18.04 30.19
C PHE A 162 9.39 17.32 31.55
N ALA A 163 10.51 17.21 32.28
CA ALA A 163 10.58 16.59 33.61
C ALA A 163 9.75 17.29 34.73
N GLY A 164 8.92 18.30 34.40
CA GLY A 164 8.02 19.02 35.32
C GLY A 164 6.55 19.04 34.86
N LYS A 165 5.67 19.80 35.57
CA LYS A 165 4.27 20.04 35.14
C LYS A 165 4.24 20.96 33.91
N PRO A 166 3.86 20.48 32.71
CA PRO A 166 3.69 21.33 31.52
C PRO A 166 2.49 22.27 31.66
N GLY A 167 2.54 23.39 30.96
CA GLY A 167 1.31 24.10 30.57
C GLY A 167 0.59 23.37 29.43
N ALA A 168 -0.73 23.52 29.31
CA ALA A 168 -1.53 22.74 28.36
C ALA A 168 -1.13 22.92 26.87
N ALA A 169 -0.53 24.06 26.50
CA ALA A 169 -0.04 24.28 25.14
C ALA A 169 1.09 23.30 24.73
N ASN A 170 1.99 22.97 25.66
CA ASN A 170 3.05 21.99 25.39
C ASN A 170 2.49 20.57 25.28
N ALA A 171 1.47 20.24 26.09
CA ALA A 171 0.78 18.97 26.00
C ALA A 171 0.04 18.81 24.66
N GLU A 172 -0.58 19.88 24.16
CA GLU A 172 -1.22 19.91 22.84
C GLU A 172 -0.21 19.71 21.71
N ALA A 173 0.89 20.48 21.73
CA ALA A 173 1.96 20.34 20.75
C ALA A 173 2.56 18.93 20.76
N LEU A 174 2.77 18.32 21.95
CA LEU A 174 3.28 16.95 22.10
C LEU A 174 2.32 15.92 21.49
N LEU A 175 1.01 16.06 21.72
CA LEU A 175 0.03 15.14 21.15
C LEU A 175 -0.07 15.29 19.63
N LYS A 176 -0.14 16.51 19.12
CA LYS A 176 -0.08 16.76 17.67
C LYS A 176 1.20 16.20 17.06
N ALA A 177 2.35 16.43 17.70
CA ALA A 177 3.64 15.90 17.26
C ALA A 177 3.67 14.37 17.24
N SER A 178 3.02 13.71 18.20
CA SER A 178 2.96 12.25 18.24
C SER A 178 2.25 11.62 17.03
N VAL A 179 1.30 12.34 16.41
CA VAL A 179 0.64 11.94 15.16
C VAL A 179 1.66 11.90 14.02
N SER A 180 2.45 12.97 13.86
CA SER A 180 3.50 13.08 12.84
C SER A 180 4.62 12.03 13.04
N LEU A 181 4.92 11.67 14.29
CA LEU A 181 5.95 10.69 14.63
C LEU A 181 5.51 9.24 14.45
N ALA A 182 4.21 8.95 14.34
CA ALA A 182 3.66 7.60 14.18
C ALA A 182 4.24 6.56 15.16
N SER A 183 4.55 6.97 16.40
CA SER A 183 5.13 6.12 17.44
C SER A 183 4.13 5.88 18.58
N PRO A 184 3.61 4.64 18.74
CA PRO A 184 2.63 4.33 19.78
C PRO A 184 3.14 4.60 21.21
N ALA A 185 4.42 4.38 21.48
CA ALA A 185 5.02 4.61 22.80
C ALA A 185 4.99 6.11 23.17
N ILE A 186 5.45 6.97 22.24
CA ILE A 186 5.43 8.43 22.43
C ILE A 186 3.99 8.93 22.51
N HIS A 187 3.08 8.36 21.72
CA HIS A 187 1.68 8.74 21.72
C HIS A 187 1.00 8.49 23.08
N VAL A 188 1.21 7.31 23.68
CA VAL A 188 0.67 6.98 25.01
C VAL A 188 1.26 7.88 26.09
N GLU A 189 2.56 8.14 26.05
CA GLU A 189 3.22 9.03 27.01
C GLU A 189 2.75 10.49 26.87
N ALA A 190 2.68 11.00 25.64
CA ALA A 190 2.16 12.34 25.33
C ALA A 190 0.71 12.50 25.77
N LEU A 191 -0.14 11.48 25.59
CA LEU A 191 -1.51 11.53 26.09
C LEU A 191 -1.57 11.51 27.61
N GLY A 192 -0.85 10.60 28.26
CA GLY A 192 -0.79 10.56 29.72
C GLY A 192 -0.32 11.90 30.30
N TYR A 193 0.64 12.53 29.62
CA TYR A 193 1.11 13.88 29.94
C TYR A 193 0.00 14.93 29.79
N ALA A 194 -0.75 14.88 28.70
CA ALA A 194 -1.81 15.83 28.39
C ALA A 194 -3.05 15.69 29.30
N LEU A 195 -3.46 14.45 29.63
CA LEU A 195 -4.53 14.17 30.57
C LEU A 195 -4.20 14.68 31.98
N ARG A 196 -2.94 14.51 32.43
CA ARG A 196 -2.48 15.06 33.72
C ARG A 196 -2.46 16.59 33.75
N ALA A 197 -2.11 17.23 32.63
CA ALA A 197 -2.12 18.69 32.50
C ALA A 197 -3.55 19.26 32.48
N ALA A 198 -4.47 18.58 31.80
CA ALA A 198 -5.87 18.99 31.67
C ALA A 198 -6.63 19.04 33.00
N GLY A 199 -6.28 18.16 33.96
CA GLY A 199 -6.84 18.20 35.32
C GLY A 199 -6.60 19.52 36.06
N THR A 200 -5.75 20.42 35.54
CA THR A 200 -5.44 21.74 36.13
C THR A 200 -6.03 22.94 35.37
N GLU A 201 -6.47 22.79 34.11
CA GLU A 201 -6.94 23.92 33.27
C GLU A 201 -8.34 23.72 32.65
N GLY A 202 -9.02 22.63 32.97
CA GLY A 202 -10.43 22.40 32.62
C GLY A 202 -10.69 21.69 31.28
N PRO A 203 -11.96 21.32 31.01
CA PRO A 203 -12.32 20.34 29.99
C PRO A 203 -12.17 20.78 28.53
N SER A 204 -12.23 22.09 28.24
CA SER A 204 -12.17 22.64 26.88
C SER A 204 -10.84 22.38 26.18
N ARG A 205 -9.74 22.23 26.93
CA ARG A 205 -8.42 21.90 26.38
C ARG A 205 -8.20 20.40 26.14
N LEU A 206 -9.09 19.50 26.61
CA LEU A 206 -9.06 18.07 26.31
C LEU A 206 -9.56 17.73 24.90
N ALA A 207 -10.32 18.64 24.29
CA ALA A 207 -10.94 18.45 22.98
C ALA A 207 -9.98 18.17 21.83
N PRO A 208 -8.97 19.02 21.59
CA PRO A 208 -8.00 18.79 20.53
C PRO A 208 -7.11 17.57 20.83
N LEU A 209 -6.88 17.30 22.12
CA LEU A 209 -5.99 16.24 22.61
C LEU A 209 -6.53 14.84 22.34
N LEU A 210 -7.82 14.60 22.58
CA LEU A 210 -8.48 13.32 22.32
C LEU A 210 -8.73 13.09 20.82
N ALA A 211 -9.01 14.15 20.06
CA ALA A 211 -9.18 14.07 18.60
C ALA A 211 -7.88 13.67 17.87
N ALA A 212 -6.72 14.05 18.42
CA ALA A 212 -5.41 13.66 17.93
C ALA A 212 -5.02 12.20 18.28
N ALA A 213 -5.82 11.49 19.10
CA ALA A 213 -5.50 10.18 19.66
C ALA A 213 -6.54 9.07 19.37
N PRO A 214 -6.83 8.76 18.09
CA PRO A 214 -7.88 7.81 17.72
C PRO A 214 -7.58 6.34 18.10
N ASP A 215 -6.32 5.99 18.38
CA ASP A 215 -5.89 4.62 18.71
C ASP A 215 -6.09 4.22 20.17
N LEU A 216 -6.67 5.10 21.00
CA LEU A 216 -6.98 4.73 22.36
C LEU A 216 -8.09 3.68 22.38
N ALA A 217 -7.76 2.49 22.87
CA ALA A 217 -8.76 1.59 23.40
C ALA A 217 -9.44 2.30 24.58
N VAL A 218 -10.63 2.87 24.35
CA VAL A 218 -11.47 3.59 25.32
C VAL A 218 -12.07 2.58 26.32
N ARG A 219 -11.22 1.87 27.06
CA ARG A 219 -11.58 1.03 28.20
C ARG A 219 -10.99 1.52 29.51
N GLU A 220 -10.34 2.69 29.52
CA GLU A 220 -10.00 3.34 30.79
C GLU A 220 -11.28 3.93 31.43
N PRO A 221 -11.71 3.45 32.62
CA PRO A 221 -12.92 3.93 33.31
C PRO A 221 -12.88 5.44 33.61
N ALA A 222 -11.69 6.03 33.70
CA ALA A 222 -11.50 7.46 33.88
C ALA A 222 -11.91 8.27 32.63
N LEU A 223 -11.62 7.76 31.43
CA LEU A 223 -11.96 8.42 30.16
C LEU A 223 -13.47 8.36 29.88
N LEU A 224 -14.13 7.26 30.24
CA LEU A 224 -15.59 7.08 30.24
C LEU A 224 -16.30 8.10 31.13
N THR A 225 -15.79 8.30 32.34
CA THR A 225 -16.33 9.27 33.30
C THR A 225 -16.19 10.69 32.78
N GLU A 226 -15.08 10.99 32.09
CA GLU A 226 -14.80 12.32 31.55
C GLU A 226 -15.53 12.60 30.23
N MET A 227 -15.75 11.59 29.38
CA MET A 227 -16.60 11.70 28.19
C MET A 227 -18.04 12.12 28.54
N GLY A 228 -18.60 11.60 29.64
CA GLY A 228 -19.91 12.02 30.14
C GLY A 228 -19.97 13.48 30.59
N ARG A 229 -18.86 14.02 31.14
CA ARG A 229 -18.74 15.45 31.50
C ARG A 229 -18.50 16.34 30.28
N LEU A 230 -17.70 15.87 29.32
CA LEU A 230 -17.38 16.57 28.07
C LEU A 230 -18.60 16.71 27.15
N ALA A 231 -19.55 15.78 27.21
CA ALA A 231 -20.70 15.73 26.31
C ALA A 231 -21.69 16.91 26.47
N ILE A 232 -21.62 17.65 27.57
CA ILE A 232 -22.53 18.78 27.88
C ILE A 232 -21.92 20.13 27.40
N LEU A 233 -20.69 20.12 26.88
CA LEU A 233 -19.98 21.32 26.45
C LEU A 233 -20.39 21.77 25.04
N PRO A 234 -20.31 23.08 24.73
CA PRO A 234 -20.48 23.59 23.37
C PRO A 234 -19.56 22.92 22.34
N GLU A 235 -18.35 22.52 22.74
CA GLU A 235 -17.32 21.89 21.92
C GLU A 235 -17.44 20.35 21.85
N ALA A 236 -18.38 19.74 22.59
CA ALA A 236 -18.63 18.30 22.66
C ALA A 236 -18.73 17.57 21.30
N PRO A 237 -19.25 18.20 20.23
CA PRO A 237 -19.35 17.51 18.96
C PRO A 237 -18.03 17.17 18.27
N ALA A 238 -17.05 18.08 18.32
CA ALA A 238 -15.72 17.83 17.77
C ALA A 238 -14.97 16.75 18.57
N LEU A 239 -15.25 16.70 19.87
CA LEU A 239 -14.75 15.75 20.86
C LEU A 239 -15.26 14.32 20.67
N LEU A 240 -16.56 14.16 20.40
CA LEU A 240 -17.24 12.86 20.35
C LEU A 240 -17.26 12.27 18.93
N LEU A 241 -16.99 13.07 17.89
CA LEU A 241 -16.97 12.60 16.50
C LEU A 241 -15.95 11.47 16.26
N PRO A 242 -14.69 11.53 16.78
CA PRO A 242 -13.78 10.39 16.70
C PRO A 242 -14.32 9.14 17.42
N ALA A 243 -15.01 9.34 18.55
CA ALA A 243 -15.60 8.25 19.33
C ALA A 243 -16.75 7.53 18.59
N THR A 244 -17.42 8.18 17.62
CA THR A 244 -18.42 7.52 16.75
C THR A 244 -17.85 6.34 15.96
N ARG A 245 -16.52 6.28 15.77
CA ARG A 245 -15.83 5.18 15.09
C ARG A 245 -15.21 4.18 16.07
N ALA A 246 -14.61 4.68 17.14
CA ALA A 246 -13.89 3.84 18.10
C ALA A 246 -14.82 3.00 18.97
N GLU A 247 -15.88 3.60 19.55
CA GLU A 247 -16.80 2.94 20.49
C GLU A 247 -18.25 3.45 20.32
N PRO A 248 -18.90 3.14 19.18
CA PRO A 248 -20.22 3.68 18.85
C PRO A 248 -21.34 3.26 19.80
N GLU A 249 -21.31 2.04 20.32
CA GLU A 249 -22.34 1.50 21.24
C GLU A 249 -22.39 2.31 22.53
N LEU A 250 -21.22 2.54 23.10
CA LEU A 250 -21.04 3.34 24.30
C LEU A 250 -21.52 4.78 24.09
N LEU A 251 -21.15 5.39 22.95
CA LEU A 251 -21.59 6.73 22.63
C LEU A 251 -23.12 6.81 22.51
N GLY A 252 -23.75 5.79 21.95
CA GLY A 252 -25.21 5.66 21.91
C GLY A 252 -25.85 5.71 23.31
N LEU A 253 -25.30 4.97 24.27
CA LEU A 253 -25.76 4.96 25.66
C LEU A 253 -25.55 6.32 26.36
N VAL A 254 -24.42 6.97 26.13
CA VAL A 254 -24.14 8.32 26.67
C VAL A 254 -25.16 9.32 26.16
N LEU A 255 -25.43 9.32 24.85
CA LEU A 255 -26.40 10.22 24.22
C LEU A 255 -27.83 9.95 24.69
N ALA A 256 -28.20 8.69 24.92
CA ALA A 256 -29.49 8.34 25.53
C ALA A 256 -29.64 8.93 26.94
N GLY A 257 -28.59 8.86 27.76
CA GLY A 257 -28.55 9.51 29.07
C GLY A 257 -28.75 11.02 28.99
N MET A 258 -28.11 11.70 28.02
CA MET A 258 -28.27 13.13 27.81
C MET A 258 -29.68 13.53 27.35
N LEU A 259 -30.32 12.71 26.51
CA LEU A 259 -31.71 12.94 26.07
C LEU A 259 -32.68 12.98 27.25
N ARG A 260 -32.46 12.09 28.25
CA ARG A 260 -33.25 12.02 29.50
C ARG A 260 -33.01 13.18 30.46
N GLN A 261 -31.83 13.79 30.46
CA GLN A 261 -31.48 14.90 31.37
C GLN A 261 -32.20 16.22 31.03
N GLY A 262 -32.66 16.41 29.78
CA GLY A 262 -33.35 17.63 29.35
C GLY A 262 -32.41 18.84 29.14
N GLY A 263 -32.99 20.03 28.99
CA GLY A 263 -32.22 21.29 28.83
C GLY A 263 -31.30 21.32 27.61
N GLU A 264 -30.12 21.94 27.77
CA GLU A 264 -29.10 22.04 26.70
C GLU A 264 -28.52 20.68 26.31
N ALA A 265 -28.31 19.77 27.28
CA ALA A 265 -27.79 18.43 27.03
C ALA A 265 -28.66 17.66 26.03
N ARG A 266 -29.99 17.78 26.12
CA ARG A 266 -30.93 17.21 25.15
C ARG A 266 -30.71 17.78 23.74
N GLN A 267 -30.55 19.10 23.62
CA GLN A 267 -30.36 19.73 22.31
C GLN A 267 -29.05 19.30 21.66
N TYR A 268 -27.97 19.14 22.44
CA TYR A 268 -26.70 18.61 21.96
C TYR A 268 -26.82 17.15 21.53
N ALA A 269 -27.44 16.30 22.35
CA ALA A 269 -27.63 14.89 22.01
C ALA A 269 -28.40 14.73 20.69
N LEU A 270 -29.47 15.50 20.50
CA LEU A 270 -30.26 15.54 19.27
C LEU A 270 -29.47 16.03 18.04
N ARG A 271 -28.43 16.86 18.19
CA ARG A 271 -27.56 17.28 17.09
C ARG A 271 -26.55 16.21 16.69
N LEU A 272 -26.15 15.35 17.63
CA LEU A 272 -25.17 14.29 17.41
C LEU A 272 -25.76 12.98 16.92
N THR A 273 -27.05 12.71 17.18
CA THR A 273 -27.69 11.46 16.75
C THR A 273 -27.55 11.12 15.26
N PRO A 274 -27.56 12.06 14.30
CA PRO A 274 -27.41 11.71 12.88
C PRO A 274 -26.00 11.22 12.50
N LEU A 275 -25.02 11.38 13.39
CA LEU A 275 -23.63 10.95 13.18
C LEU A 275 -23.37 9.52 13.68
N LEU A 276 -24.31 8.94 14.44
CA LEU A 276 -24.17 7.60 15.00
C LEU A 276 -24.25 6.52 13.91
N PRO A 277 -23.31 5.55 13.87
CA PRO A 277 -23.51 4.33 13.10
C PRO A 277 -24.61 3.46 13.71
N ARG A 278 -24.99 2.41 12.98
CA ARG A 278 -26.01 1.44 13.40
C ARG A 278 -25.80 0.91 14.81
N LEU A 279 -24.57 0.51 15.13
CA LEU A 279 -24.22 -0.04 16.46
C LEU A 279 -24.39 0.99 17.59
N GLY A 280 -24.29 2.29 17.32
CA GLY A 280 -24.56 3.33 18.31
C GLY A 280 -26.01 3.78 18.33
N LEU A 281 -26.69 3.78 17.18
CA LEU A 281 -28.09 4.18 17.09
C LEU A 281 -29.03 3.14 17.75
N ALA A 282 -28.73 1.85 17.62
CA ALA A 282 -29.53 0.78 18.21
C ALA A 282 -29.67 0.89 19.75
N PRO A 283 -28.60 0.97 20.56
CA PRO A 283 -28.71 1.16 22.00
C PRO A 283 -29.36 2.50 22.36
N LEU A 284 -29.11 3.56 21.60
CA LEU A 284 -29.78 4.85 21.81
C LEU A 284 -31.31 4.73 21.70
N LEU A 285 -31.79 4.10 20.62
CA LEU A 285 -33.24 3.95 20.39
C LEU A 285 -33.88 2.98 21.39
N ALA A 286 -33.16 1.94 21.83
CA ALA A 286 -33.66 0.99 22.81
C ALA A 286 -33.82 1.59 24.22
N ASP A 287 -33.01 2.59 24.55
CA ASP A 287 -32.92 3.19 25.89
C ASP A 287 -33.82 4.44 26.08
N ILE A 288 -34.57 4.85 25.04
CA ILE A 288 -35.47 6.02 25.08
C ILE A 288 -36.95 5.67 24.77
N PRO A 289 -37.94 6.42 25.30
CA PRO A 289 -39.37 6.21 25.04
C PRO A 289 -39.78 6.34 23.56
N ASP A 290 -40.89 5.72 23.13
CA ASP A 290 -41.38 5.75 21.74
C ASP A 290 -41.51 7.18 21.17
N ALA A 291 -42.11 8.10 21.93
CA ALA A 291 -42.26 9.50 21.52
C ALA A 291 -40.91 10.20 21.27
N GLU A 292 -39.85 9.81 22.00
CA GLU A 292 -38.51 10.33 21.79
C GLU A 292 -37.82 9.68 20.58
N ARG A 293 -38.09 8.40 20.32
CA ARG A 293 -37.61 7.71 19.11
C ARG A 293 -38.11 8.40 17.85
N GLU A 294 -39.38 8.80 17.81
CA GLU A 294 -39.94 9.53 16.67
C GLU A 294 -39.23 10.87 16.44
N ALA A 295 -38.96 11.63 17.51
CA ALA A 295 -38.24 12.89 17.43
C ALA A 295 -36.79 12.70 16.95
N VAL A 296 -36.09 11.67 17.43
CA VAL A 296 -34.72 11.33 17.01
C VAL A 296 -34.69 10.94 15.54
N LEU A 297 -35.51 9.95 15.13
CA LEU A 297 -35.57 9.49 13.74
C LEU A 297 -35.95 10.63 12.80
N GLY A 298 -36.89 11.46 13.22
CA GLY A 298 -37.28 12.63 12.49
C GLY A 298 -36.14 13.62 12.26
N ARG A 299 -35.35 13.90 13.30
CA ARG A 299 -34.21 14.82 13.18
C ARG A 299 -33.12 14.26 12.27
N ILE A 300 -32.85 12.96 12.33
CA ILE A 300 -31.96 12.29 11.37
C ILE A 300 -32.51 12.47 9.95
N PHE A 301 -33.79 12.20 9.74
CA PHE A 301 -34.42 12.36 8.43
C PHE A 301 -34.28 13.78 7.85
N LEU A 302 -34.51 14.81 8.66
CA LEU A 302 -34.33 16.22 8.23
C LEU A 302 -32.87 16.57 7.93
N ALA A 303 -31.92 16.01 8.70
CA ALA A 303 -30.50 16.11 8.37
C ALA A 303 -30.20 15.47 6.99
N LEU A 304 -30.82 14.33 6.68
CA LEU A 304 -30.70 13.67 5.37
C LEU A 304 -31.33 14.49 4.25
N VAL A 305 -32.45 15.18 4.48
CA VAL A 305 -33.01 16.11 3.48
C VAL A 305 -31.99 17.17 3.10
N ARG A 306 -31.27 17.72 4.08
CA ARG A 306 -30.28 18.77 3.85
C ARG A 306 -28.96 18.27 3.24
N HIS A 307 -28.56 17.03 3.53
CA HIS A 307 -27.23 16.52 3.17
C HIS A 307 -27.22 15.54 1.98
N ASP A 308 -28.29 14.74 1.82
CA ASP A 308 -28.39 13.66 0.83
C ASP A 308 -29.84 13.53 0.32
N SER A 309 -30.36 14.63 -0.23
CA SER A 309 -31.71 14.70 -0.80
C SER A 309 -31.92 13.69 -1.93
N ASP A 310 -30.86 13.39 -2.68
CA ASP A 310 -30.86 12.39 -3.75
C ASP A 310 -31.08 10.97 -3.24
N PHE A 311 -30.44 10.58 -2.13
CA PHE A 311 -30.73 9.31 -1.46
C PHE A 311 -32.21 9.22 -1.09
N LEU A 312 -32.77 10.27 -0.46
CA LEU A 312 -34.17 10.27 -0.03
C LEU A 312 -35.14 10.22 -1.22
N ARG A 313 -34.84 10.87 -2.33
CA ARG A 313 -35.63 10.76 -3.58
C ARG A 313 -35.65 9.32 -4.09
N ARG A 314 -34.50 8.63 -4.10
CA ARG A 314 -34.42 7.21 -4.48
C ARG A 314 -35.16 6.31 -3.48
N ALA A 315 -35.02 6.58 -2.19
CA ALA A 315 -35.72 5.87 -1.13
C ALA A 315 -37.24 6.03 -1.25
N ALA A 316 -37.74 7.24 -1.49
CA ALA A 316 -39.15 7.54 -1.72
C ALA A 316 -39.69 6.77 -2.94
N LYS A 317 -38.93 6.70 -4.03
CA LYS A 317 -39.30 5.90 -5.20
C LYS A 317 -39.31 4.40 -4.90
N ALA A 318 -38.28 3.89 -4.23
CA ALA A 318 -38.14 2.46 -3.91
C ALA A 318 -39.18 1.96 -2.90
N MET A 319 -39.65 2.84 -2.01
CA MET A 319 -40.60 2.53 -0.95
C MET A 319 -41.93 3.28 -1.14
N GLN A 320 -42.27 3.64 -2.38
CA GLN A 320 -43.49 4.41 -2.69
C GLN A 320 -44.77 3.75 -2.15
N ASN A 321 -44.80 2.43 -2.09
CA ASN A 321 -45.94 1.65 -1.58
C ASN A 321 -46.19 1.83 -0.08
N MET A 322 -45.24 2.41 0.68
CA MET A 322 -45.40 2.74 2.11
C MET A 322 -46.01 4.13 2.33
N LEU A 323 -46.10 4.97 1.29
CA LEU A 323 -46.49 6.37 1.39
C LEU A 323 -47.94 6.58 0.94
N ASP A 324 -48.68 7.42 1.66
CA ASP A 324 -49.95 7.95 1.21
C ASP A 324 -49.78 9.26 0.42
N ALA A 325 -50.86 9.75 -0.20
CA ALA A 325 -50.82 10.96 -1.04
C ALA A 325 -50.35 12.21 -0.26
N ALA A 326 -50.76 12.33 1.01
CA ALA A 326 -50.38 13.45 1.87
C ALA A 326 -48.87 13.43 2.19
N SER A 327 -48.31 12.25 2.50
CA SER A 327 -46.87 12.08 2.75
C SER A 327 -46.04 12.33 1.50
N MET A 328 -46.51 11.89 0.32
CA MET A 328 -45.83 12.17 -0.95
C MET A 328 -45.78 13.66 -1.26
N GLN A 329 -46.88 14.40 -1.05
CA GLN A 329 -46.88 15.85 -1.23
C GLN A 329 -45.92 16.54 -0.26
N ALA A 330 -45.94 16.16 1.02
CA ALA A 330 -45.04 16.73 2.03
C ALA A 330 -43.55 16.50 1.69
N LEU A 331 -43.19 15.34 1.13
CA LEU A 331 -41.83 15.07 0.65
C LEU A 331 -41.45 15.96 -0.53
N SER A 332 -42.36 16.14 -1.49
CA SER A 332 -42.15 17.00 -2.65
C SER A 332 -41.88 18.45 -2.24
N ASP A 333 -42.66 18.96 -1.27
CA ASP A 333 -42.51 20.32 -0.75
C ASP A 333 -41.15 20.49 -0.03
N LEU A 334 -40.77 19.51 0.80
CA LEU A 334 -39.46 19.49 1.48
C LEU A 334 -38.29 19.50 0.47
N PHE A 335 -38.34 18.66 -0.56
CA PHE A 335 -37.28 18.59 -1.57
C PHE A 335 -37.18 19.86 -2.40
N SER A 336 -38.31 20.52 -2.69
CA SER A 336 -38.35 21.79 -3.42
C SER A 336 -37.77 22.93 -2.59
N ALA A 337 -38.14 23.01 -1.31
CA ALA A 337 -37.57 23.99 -0.38
C ALA A 337 -36.06 23.81 -0.19
N GLN A 338 -35.57 22.57 -0.15
CA GLN A 338 -34.14 22.30 -0.06
C GLN A 338 -33.40 22.71 -1.34
N ALA A 339 -33.95 22.40 -2.52
CA ALA A 339 -33.32 22.80 -3.79
C ALA A 339 -33.14 24.32 -3.90
N ALA A 340 -34.16 25.10 -3.53
CA ALA A 340 -34.08 26.56 -3.52
C ALA A 340 -32.99 27.10 -2.56
N ARG A 341 -32.79 26.43 -1.42
CA ARG A 341 -31.71 26.76 -0.47
C ARG A 341 -30.34 26.42 -1.06
N ASP A 342 -30.18 25.23 -1.64
CA ASP A 342 -28.91 24.82 -2.25
C ASP A 342 -28.49 25.79 -3.36
N ASP A 343 -29.43 26.27 -4.19
CA ASP A 343 -29.17 27.27 -5.23
C ASP A 343 -28.73 28.63 -4.63
N ALA A 344 -29.41 29.11 -3.58
CA ALA A 344 -29.04 30.36 -2.91
C ALA A 344 -27.66 30.28 -2.23
N GLU A 345 -27.38 29.16 -1.54
CA GLU A 345 -26.08 28.93 -0.93
C GLU A 345 -24.98 28.79 -2.00
N SER A 346 -25.24 28.15 -3.15
CA SER A 346 -24.29 28.02 -4.25
C SER A 346 -23.94 29.38 -4.87
N ALA A 347 -24.94 30.25 -5.06
CA ALA A 347 -24.73 31.60 -5.58
C ALA A 347 -23.86 32.44 -4.63
N ALA A 348 -24.11 32.35 -3.31
CA ALA A 348 -23.28 33.01 -2.31
C ALA A 348 -21.84 32.44 -2.26
N PHE A 349 -21.70 31.12 -2.41
CA PHE A 349 -20.43 30.40 -2.37
C PHE A 349 -19.49 30.76 -3.53
N LEU A 350 -20.05 31.06 -4.71
CA LEU A 350 -19.30 31.43 -5.91
C LEU A 350 -19.15 32.95 -6.12
N ALA A 351 -19.79 33.79 -5.32
CA ALA A 351 -19.83 35.23 -5.53
C ALA A 351 -18.41 35.86 -5.62
N PRO A 352 -18.10 36.60 -6.70
CA PRO A 352 -16.89 37.42 -6.76
C PRO A 352 -17.01 38.62 -5.81
N PRO A 353 -15.91 39.20 -5.31
CA PRO A 353 -15.97 40.43 -4.51
C PRO A 353 -16.53 41.60 -5.33
N ALA A 354 -17.29 42.48 -4.66
CA ALA A 354 -17.80 43.71 -5.26
C ALA A 354 -16.65 44.60 -5.75
N GLY A 355 -16.63 44.93 -7.05
CA GLY A 355 -15.67 45.88 -7.64
C GLY A 355 -14.88 45.41 -8.87
N SER A 356 -15.05 44.18 -9.35
CA SER A 356 -14.36 43.68 -10.57
C SER A 356 -15.26 43.63 -11.81
N GLY A 357 -16.03 44.69 -12.04
CA GLY A 357 -16.63 44.90 -13.35
C GLY A 357 -15.54 45.32 -14.34
N PRO A 358 -15.60 44.92 -15.61
CA PRO A 358 -14.66 45.43 -16.62
C PRO A 358 -14.80 46.95 -16.66
N THR A 359 -13.76 47.66 -16.21
CA THR A 359 -13.65 49.09 -16.47
C THR A 359 -13.39 49.23 -17.95
N SER A 360 -14.47 49.35 -18.73
CA SER A 360 -14.44 49.82 -20.11
C SER A 360 -14.06 51.31 -20.12
N GLY A 361 -12.83 51.59 -19.71
CA GLY A 361 -12.19 52.87 -19.96
C GLY A 361 -12.06 53.03 -21.46
N LYS A 362 -12.88 53.90 -22.05
CA LYS A 362 -12.66 54.38 -23.42
C LYS A 362 -11.31 55.10 -23.43
N ALA A 363 -10.25 54.38 -23.79
CA ALA A 363 -8.94 54.96 -24.00
C ALA A 363 -8.99 55.79 -25.29
N GLN A 364 -9.02 57.12 -25.13
CA GLN A 364 -8.57 58.02 -26.18
C GLN A 364 -7.05 57.87 -26.29
N GLY A 365 -6.56 57.22 -27.35
CA GLY A 365 -5.13 57.07 -27.59
C GLY A 365 -4.81 56.65 -29.02
N GLN A 366 -4.09 57.54 -29.72
CA GLN A 366 -3.27 57.39 -30.93
C GLN A 366 -3.48 56.17 -31.85
N ARG A 367 -3.62 56.43 -33.17
CA ARG A 367 -3.58 55.41 -34.24
C ARG A 367 -2.28 54.60 -34.15
N ARG A 368 -2.39 53.34 -33.73
CA ARG A 368 -1.33 52.33 -33.76
C ARG A 368 -1.55 51.40 -34.97
N PRO A 369 -0.50 50.80 -35.55
CA PRO A 369 -0.65 49.84 -36.64
C PRO A 369 -1.49 48.64 -36.18
N PRO A 370 -2.43 48.15 -37.00
CA PRO A 370 -3.25 46.99 -36.64
C PRO A 370 -2.39 45.74 -36.57
N LEU A 371 -2.54 44.96 -35.49
CA LEU A 371 -1.84 43.68 -35.28
C LEU A 371 -1.98 42.74 -36.50
N ALA A 372 -3.14 42.76 -37.16
CA ALA A 372 -3.40 41.99 -38.38
C ALA A 372 -2.43 42.29 -39.53
N GLU A 373 -1.97 43.54 -39.69
CA GLU A 373 -0.99 43.90 -40.72
C GLU A 373 0.41 43.43 -40.35
N ALA A 374 0.80 43.56 -39.08
CA ALA A 374 2.10 43.09 -38.60
C ALA A 374 2.25 41.56 -38.68
N LEU A 375 1.15 40.82 -38.62
CA LEU A 375 1.13 39.35 -38.70
C LEU A 375 1.10 38.80 -40.13
N LYS A 376 0.89 39.62 -41.17
CA LYS A 376 0.94 39.19 -42.58
C LYS A 376 2.34 38.72 -42.99
N ASP A 377 3.37 39.29 -42.38
CA ASP A 377 4.75 38.87 -42.57
C ASP A 377 5.13 37.76 -41.56
N ALA A 378 4.43 36.62 -41.64
CA ALA A 378 4.50 35.51 -40.67
C ALA A 378 5.93 34.94 -40.41
N LEU A 379 6.92 35.31 -41.23
CA LEU A 379 8.33 34.93 -41.12
C LEU A 379 9.15 35.81 -40.17
N ILE A 380 8.66 36.99 -39.78
CA ILE A 380 9.41 37.93 -38.94
C ILE A 380 8.89 37.81 -37.49
N PRO A 381 9.74 37.41 -36.53
CA PRO A 381 9.38 37.45 -35.11
C PRO A 381 9.04 38.88 -34.67
N LEU A 382 7.88 39.06 -34.04
CA LEU A 382 7.53 40.34 -33.43
C LEU A 382 8.20 40.44 -32.07
N LYS A 383 8.93 41.53 -31.83
CA LYS A 383 9.68 41.73 -30.58
C LYS A 383 9.56 43.15 -30.04
N ASP A 384 9.31 43.29 -28.74
CA ASP A 384 9.32 44.57 -28.00
C ASP A 384 8.38 45.66 -28.58
N GLN A 385 7.21 45.25 -29.10
CA GLN A 385 6.24 46.14 -29.78
C GLN A 385 4.93 46.28 -28.99
N ASP A 386 4.22 47.42 -29.16
CA ASP A 386 2.95 47.71 -28.50
C ASP A 386 1.76 47.68 -29.47
N TYR A 387 0.88 46.69 -29.26
CA TYR A 387 -0.38 46.46 -29.95
C TYR A 387 -1.56 46.35 -28.96
N SER A 388 -1.44 46.94 -27.78
CA SER A 388 -2.54 46.96 -26.81
C SER A 388 -3.81 47.62 -27.39
N HIS A 389 -4.97 47.13 -26.99
CA HIS A 389 -6.30 47.46 -27.53
C HIS A 389 -6.53 47.08 -29.00
N SER A 390 -5.74 46.17 -29.57
CA SER A 390 -5.94 45.70 -30.95
C SER A 390 -7.14 44.76 -31.09
N THR A 391 -7.65 44.62 -32.30
CA THR A 391 -8.69 43.64 -32.64
C THR A 391 -8.22 42.73 -33.75
N LEU A 392 -8.42 41.43 -33.59
CA LEU A 392 -8.12 40.41 -34.59
C LEU A 392 -9.30 39.44 -34.70
N SER A 393 -9.77 39.16 -35.91
CA SER A 393 -10.90 38.25 -36.09
C SER A 393 -10.76 37.36 -37.33
N GLY A 394 -11.06 36.06 -37.16
CA GLY A 394 -11.13 35.09 -38.25
C GLY A 394 -9.79 34.64 -38.85
N GLU A 395 -8.67 35.15 -38.36
CA GLU A 395 -7.33 34.87 -38.90
C GLU A 395 -6.77 33.51 -38.43
N VAL A 396 -5.87 32.92 -39.22
CA VAL A 396 -5.07 31.74 -38.85
C VAL A 396 -3.61 32.15 -38.73
N LEU A 397 -3.07 32.04 -37.52
CA LEU A 397 -1.67 32.31 -37.22
C LEU A 397 -0.92 31.00 -37.05
N GLU A 398 0.02 30.72 -37.95
CA GLU A 398 0.81 29.49 -37.92
C GLU A 398 2.30 29.77 -37.75
N GLY A 399 2.94 29.14 -36.75
CA GLY A 399 4.39 29.15 -36.55
C GLY A 399 5.00 30.49 -36.11
N SER A 400 4.21 31.54 -35.94
CA SER A 400 4.68 32.88 -35.56
C SER A 400 5.31 32.92 -34.16
N THR A 401 6.29 33.79 -33.97
CA THR A 401 6.93 34.03 -32.66
C THR A 401 6.75 35.48 -32.24
N LEU A 402 6.21 35.69 -31.04
CA LEU A 402 6.00 36.99 -30.41
C LEU A 402 6.78 37.02 -29.08
N SER A 403 7.63 38.02 -28.89
CA SER A 403 8.48 38.15 -27.70
C SER A 403 8.38 39.55 -27.11
N ALA A 404 8.01 39.67 -25.83
CA ALA A 404 7.85 40.96 -25.15
C ALA A 404 6.90 41.93 -25.88
N VAL A 405 5.87 41.40 -26.53
CA VAL A 405 4.87 42.19 -27.24
C VAL A 405 3.72 42.54 -26.27
N ASN A 406 3.31 43.80 -26.23
CA ASN A 406 2.16 44.25 -25.46
C ASN A 406 0.87 44.09 -26.28
N LEU A 407 -0.02 43.23 -25.81
CA LEU A 407 -1.34 42.92 -26.37
C LEU A 407 -2.44 43.15 -25.31
N SER A 408 -2.16 43.92 -24.26
CA SER A 408 -3.12 44.15 -23.17
C SER A 408 -4.42 44.78 -23.70
N ALA A 409 -5.55 44.40 -23.09
CA ALA A 409 -6.89 44.83 -23.45
C ALA A 409 -7.28 44.65 -24.94
N SER A 410 -6.61 43.73 -25.66
CA SER A 410 -6.94 43.40 -27.06
C SER A 410 -8.11 42.41 -27.16
N GLN A 411 -8.75 42.35 -28.31
CA GLN A 411 -9.91 41.48 -28.59
C GLN A 411 -9.60 40.51 -29.74
N PHE A 412 -9.81 39.22 -29.50
CA PHE A 412 -9.60 38.14 -30.46
C PHE A 412 -10.90 37.36 -30.65
N SER A 413 -11.41 37.29 -31.88
CA SER A 413 -12.66 36.57 -32.17
C SER A 413 -12.47 35.56 -33.30
N SER A 414 -12.73 34.29 -33.03
CA SER A 414 -12.63 33.19 -34.01
C SER A 414 -11.24 33.05 -34.66
N VAL A 415 -10.18 33.38 -33.92
CA VAL A 415 -8.78 33.27 -34.39
C VAL A 415 -8.23 31.87 -34.10
N THR A 416 -7.46 31.31 -35.04
CA THR A 416 -6.78 30.02 -34.85
C THR A 416 -5.27 30.22 -34.73
N PHE A 417 -4.69 29.87 -33.59
CA PHE A 417 -3.26 29.88 -33.32
C PHE A 417 -2.71 28.45 -33.43
N ARG A 418 -1.79 28.20 -34.36
CA ARG A 418 -1.13 26.90 -34.56
C ARG A 418 0.37 27.04 -34.38
N ARG A 419 0.93 26.30 -33.42
CA ARG A 419 2.39 26.29 -33.17
C ARG A 419 2.98 27.69 -32.95
N VAL A 420 2.17 28.62 -32.42
CA VAL A 420 2.59 30.00 -32.12
C VAL A 420 3.37 29.99 -30.80
N ARG A 421 4.44 30.77 -30.73
CA ARG A 421 5.23 30.95 -29.52
C ARG A 421 5.10 32.38 -29.01
N LEU A 422 4.57 32.54 -27.80
CA LEU A 422 4.49 33.81 -27.09
C LEU A 422 5.43 33.76 -25.88
N SER A 423 6.36 34.71 -25.79
CA SER A 423 7.29 34.79 -24.67
C SER A 423 7.30 36.19 -24.08
N ALA A 424 7.10 36.33 -22.76
CA ALA A 424 7.08 37.61 -22.05
C ALA A 424 6.05 38.62 -22.60
N CYS A 425 5.01 38.17 -23.31
CA CYS A 425 3.97 39.06 -23.83
C CYS A 425 2.99 39.49 -22.74
N ALA A 426 2.44 40.70 -22.85
CA ALA A 426 1.40 41.19 -21.96
C ALA A 426 0.02 41.02 -22.60
N LEU A 427 -0.86 40.22 -22.01
CA LEU A 427 -2.24 39.96 -22.43
C LEU A 427 -3.25 40.35 -21.33
N GLN A 428 -2.82 41.17 -20.36
CA GLN A 428 -3.65 41.68 -19.27
C GLN A 428 -5.01 42.20 -19.78
N GLY A 429 -6.11 41.69 -19.22
CA GLY A 429 -7.48 42.15 -19.54
C GLY A 429 -7.92 41.94 -20.99
N SER A 430 -7.20 41.14 -21.79
CA SER A 430 -7.59 40.80 -23.16
C SER A 430 -8.79 39.84 -23.20
N GLN A 431 -9.53 39.87 -24.29
CA GLN A 431 -10.74 39.06 -24.49
C GLN A 431 -10.59 38.14 -25.70
N PHE A 432 -10.93 36.87 -25.52
CA PHE A 432 -10.91 35.84 -26.54
C PHE A 432 -12.27 35.16 -26.66
N GLU A 433 -12.86 35.20 -27.84
CA GLU A 433 -14.13 34.55 -28.12
C GLU A 433 -13.96 33.55 -29.27
N GLY A 434 -14.35 32.29 -29.07
CA GLY A 434 -14.36 31.28 -30.13
C GLY A 434 -12.99 30.93 -30.72
N CYS A 435 -11.89 31.26 -30.03
CA CYS A 435 -10.53 31.05 -30.53
C CYS A 435 -10.04 29.61 -30.31
N THR A 436 -9.13 29.15 -31.17
CA THR A 436 -8.51 27.82 -31.08
C THR A 436 -6.99 27.94 -31.00
N PHE A 437 -6.37 27.29 -30.02
CA PHE A 437 -4.93 27.21 -29.81
C PHE A 437 -4.47 25.76 -29.94
N GLN A 438 -3.60 25.47 -30.89
CA GLN A 438 -3.09 24.12 -31.17
C GLN A 438 -1.57 24.12 -31.09
N ALA A 439 -1.02 23.30 -30.20
CA ALA A 439 0.42 23.14 -30.00
C ALA A 439 1.18 24.47 -29.78
N CYS A 440 0.55 25.45 -29.13
CA CYS A 440 1.16 26.76 -28.85
C CYS A 440 2.00 26.73 -27.58
N THR A 441 2.97 27.63 -27.48
CA THR A 441 3.82 27.79 -26.30
C THR A 441 3.67 29.21 -25.74
N PHE A 442 3.38 29.31 -24.45
CA PHE A 442 3.30 30.53 -23.69
C PHE A 442 4.36 30.48 -22.59
N ALA A 443 5.35 31.38 -22.63
CA ALA A 443 6.47 31.39 -21.69
C ALA A 443 6.61 32.78 -21.03
N GLY A 444 6.30 32.91 -19.74
CA GLY A 444 6.36 34.22 -19.08
C GLY A 444 5.26 35.19 -19.51
N VAL A 445 4.15 34.69 -20.07
CA VAL A 445 3.06 35.54 -20.57
C VAL A 445 2.17 35.97 -19.41
N ASP A 446 1.75 37.24 -19.43
CA ASP A 446 0.84 37.82 -18.45
C ASP A 446 -0.61 37.81 -18.98
N PHE A 447 -1.46 36.99 -18.38
CA PHE A 447 -2.87 36.79 -18.66
C PHE A 447 -3.76 37.33 -17.52
N CYS A 448 -3.26 38.14 -16.60
CA CYS A 448 -4.10 38.49 -15.46
C CYS A 448 -5.35 39.23 -15.92
N ASP A 449 -6.47 38.89 -15.28
CA ASP A 449 -7.80 39.42 -15.61
C ASP A 449 -8.24 39.23 -17.08
N ALA A 450 -7.57 38.40 -17.88
CA ALA A 450 -7.99 38.06 -19.25
C ALA A 450 -9.23 37.14 -19.23
N GLU A 451 -9.99 37.15 -20.32
CA GLU A 451 -11.24 36.39 -20.43
C GLU A 451 -11.26 35.56 -21.72
N PHE A 452 -11.55 34.27 -21.59
CA PHE A 452 -11.76 33.37 -22.73
C PHE A 452 -13.16 32.77 -22.65
N GLN A 453 -13.89 32.88 -23.74
CA GLN A 453 -15.21 32.33 -23.91
C GLN A 453 -15.24 31.42 -25.13
N ASN A 454 -15.80 30.22 -24.99
CA ASN A 454 -15.95 29.25 -26.09
C ASN A 454 -14.62 28.91 -26.80
N CYS A 455 -13.49 28.96 -26.10
CA CYS A 455 -12.17 28.73 -26.68
C CYS A 455 -11.69 27.28 -26.49
N ARG A 456 -10.76 26.83 -27.35
CA ARG A 456 -10.14 25.51 -27.27
C ARG A 456 -8.62 25.57 -27.24
N PHE A 457 -8.00 24.80 -26.36
CA PHE A 457 -6.56 24.58 -26.30
C PHE A 457 -6.26 23.08 -26.46
N GLU A 458 -5.43 22.73 -27.43
CA GLU A 458 -5.02 21.35 -27.71
C GLU A 458 -3.49 21.28 -27.69
N GLY A 459 -2.91 20.51 -26.77
CA GLY A 459 -1.46 20.31 -26.70
C GLY A 459 -0.64 21.57 -26.42
N CYS A 460 -1.21 22.57 -25.75
CA CYS A 460 -0.52 23.84 -25.46
C CYS A 460 0.36 23.75 -24.20
N PHE A 461 1.45 24.52 -24.19
CA PHE A 461 2.41 24.57 -23.09
C PHE A 461 2.45 25.96 -22.46
N PHE A 462 2.18 26.05 -21.16
CA PHE A 462 2.24 27.27 -20.36
C PHE A 462 3.38 27.13 -19.35
N GLU A 463 4.43 27.94 -19.48
CA GLU A 463 5.57 27.95 -18.57
C GLU A 463 5.71 29.33 -17.96
N ARG A 464 5.77 29.40 -16.62
CA ARG A 464 5.98 30.65 -15.87
C ARG A 464 5.04 31.78 -16.26
N CYS A 465 3.83 31.45 -16.67
CA CYS A 465 2.82 32.46 -16.99
C CYS A 465 2.23 33.02 -15.70
N ASP A 466 1.82 34.28 -15.75
CA ASP A 466 0.93 34.85 -14.75
C ASP A 466 -0.49 34.84 -15.33
N ALA A 467 -1.41 34.19 -14.67
CA ALA A 467 -2.80 34.03 -15.05
C ALA A 467 -3.70 34.22 -13.82
N ALA A 468 -3.27 35.06 -12.88
CA ALA A 468 -4.06 35.42 -11.73
C ALA A 468 -5.42 35.98 -12.16
N ARG A 469 -6.49 35.46 -11.56
CA ARG A 469 -7.89 35.85 -11.84
C ARG A 469 -8.33 35.69 -13.30
N LEU A 470 -7.64 34.86 -14.09
CA LEU A 470 -8.06 34.47 -15.43
C LEU A 470 -9.49 33.93 -15.42
N ARG A 471 -10.31 34.27 -16.42
CA ARG A 471 -11.67 33.72 -16.57
C ARG A 471 -11.79 32.84 -17.81
N LEU A 472 -12.20 31.60 -17.61
CA LEU A 472 -12.51 30.66 -18.67
C LEU A 472 -13.98 30.25 -18.58
N ALA A 473 -14.74 30.51 -19.64
CA ALA A 473 -16.15 30.13 -19.74
C ALA A 473 -16.38 29.24 -20.97
N SER A 474 -16.99 28.07 -20.76
CA SER A 474 -17.30 27.11 -21.84
C SER A 474 -16.08 26.76 -22.71
N CYS A 475 -14.91 26.65 -22.08
CA CYS A 475 -13.65 26.34 -22.76
C CYS A 475 -13.22 24.87 -22.59
N ALA A 476 -12.32 24.40 -23.46
CA ALA A 476 -11.73 23.07 -23.35
C ALA A 476 -10.20 23.12 -23.47
N LEU A 477 -9.50 22.49 -22.52
CA LEU A 477 -8.05 22.32 -22.51
C LEU A 477 -7.75 20.82 -22.53
N ALA A 478 -7.23 20.32 -23.65
CA ALA A 478 -6.93 18.91 -23.86
C ALA A 478 -5.42 18.70 -24.04
N GLY A 479 -4.81 17.82 -23.22
CA GLY A 479 -3.40 17.47 -23.32
C GLY A 479 -2.45 18.65 -23.13
N CYS A 480 -2.87 19.70 -22.44
CA CYS A 480 -2.06 20.88 -22.17
C CYS A 480 -1.16 20.66 -20.95
N ALA A 481 -0.08 21.44 -20.82
CA ALA A 481 0.75 21.43 -19.62
C ALA A 481 0.99 22.84 -19.07
N VAL A 482 0.98 22.95 -17.75
CA VAL A 482 1.10 24.21 -16.99
C VAL A 482 2.18 24.06 -15.94
N VAL A 483 3.32 24.71 -16.16
CA VAL A 483 4.54 24.51 -15.37
C VAL A 483 4.95 25.83 -14.73
N GLU A 484 5.20 25.81 -13.42
CA GLU A 484 5.74 26.95 -12.66
C GLU A 484 4.94 28.25 -12.84
N SER A 485 3.62 28.16 -13.06
CA SER A 485 2.77 29.30 -13.42
C SER A 485 1.86 29.72 -12.26
N CYS A 486 1.47 30.99 -12.22
CA CYS A 486 0.50 31.50 -11.27
C CYS A 486 -0.90 31.52 -11.92
N LEU A 487 -1.87 30.82 -11.34
CA LEU A 487 -3.28 30.78 -11.73
C LEU A 487 -4.18 31.07 -10.51
N ALA A 488 -3.64 31.84 -9.57
CA ALA A 488 -4.30 32.16 -8.31
C ALA A 488 -5.61 32.90 -8.56
N GLY A 489 -6.68 32.49 -7.88
CA GLY A 489 -8.00 33.11 -8.00
C GLY A 489 -8.69 32.93 -9.36
N MET A 490 -8.19 32.07 -10.24
CA MET A 490 -8.79 31.77 -11.56
C MET A 490 -10.25 31.31 -11.45
N HIS A 491 -11.10 31.68 -12.42
CA HIS A 491 -12.51 31.29 -12.50
C HIS A 491 -12.77 30.39 -13.71
N LEU A 492 -13.36 29.23 -13.44
CA LEU A 492 -13.77 28.25 -14.44
C LEU A 492 -15.29 28.07 -14.39
N SER A 493 -15.96 28.29 -15.51
CA SER A 493 -17.39 27.96 -15.66
C SER A 493 -17.58 27.07 -16.88
N LYS A 494 -18.10 25.86 -16.67
CA LYS A 494 -18.33 24.87 -17.74
C LYS A 494 -17.05 24.56 -18.55
N VAL A 495 -15.92 24.48 -17.87
CA VAL A 495 -14.62 24.21 -18.49
C VAL A 495 -14.28 22.73 -18.43
N ARG A 496 -13.76 22.18 -19.52
CA ARG A 496 -13.22 20.82 -19.56
C ARG A 496 -11.69 20.86 -19.55
N LEU A 497 -11.08 20.33 -18.49
CA LEU A 497 -9.65 20.06 -18.37
C LEU A 497 -9.44 18.56 -18.55
N ASP A 498 -8.90 18.14 -19.68
CA ASP A 498 -8.70 16.73 -20.03
C ASP A 498 -7.22 16.44 -20.27
N ARG A 499 -6.65 15.52 -19.49
CA ARG A 499 -5.20 15.21 -19.52
C ARG A 499 -4.32 16.45 -19.33
N LEU A 500 -4.74 17.37 -18.47
CA LEU A 500 -3.91 18.52 -18.09
C LEU A 500 -2.76 18.04 -17.20
N VAL A 501 -1.54 18.48 -17.49
CA VAL A 501 -0.36 18.23 -16.64
C VAL A 501 0.08 19.54 -15.99
N ALA A 502 -0.21 19.70 -14.71
CA ALA A 502 0.20 20.86 -13.93
C ALA A 502 1.34 20.51 -12.98
N ARG A 503 2.41 21.33 -12.96
CA ARG A 503 3.56 21.12 -12.08
C ARG A 503 4.03 22.43 -11.45
N ALA A 504 4.22 22.44 -10.13
CA ALA A 504 4.77 23.57 -9.38
C ALA A 504 4.01 24.89 -9.62
N SER A 505 2.69 24.83 -9.80
CA SER A 505 1.84 25.96 -10.18
C SER A 505 0.82 26.29 -9.09
N ALA A 506 0.48 27.56 -8.94
CA ALA A 506 -0.47 28.03 -7.94
C ALA A 506 -1.88 28.15 -8.54
N PHE A 507 -2.83 27.36 -8.04
CA PHE A 507 -4.27 27.45 -8.30
C PHE A 507 -5.03 27.87 -7.03
N SER A 508 -4.35 28.48 -6.06
CA SER A 508 -4.97 28.85 -4.79
C SER A 508 -6.14 29.81 -5.00
N GLY A 509 -7.25 29.57 -4.31
CA GLY A 509 -8.48 30.34 -4.47
C GLY A 509 -9.22 30.12 -5.80
N LEU A 510 -8.89 29.07 -6.57
CA LEU A 510 -9.61 28.65 -7.78
C LEU A 510 -11.11 28.56 -7.50
N ARG A 511 -11.94 29.14 -8.38
CA ARG A 511 -13.40 28.96 -8.37
C ARG A 511 -13.83 28.21 -9.61
N ALA A 512 -14.38 27.02 -9.45
CA ALA A 512 -14.87 26.21 -10.54
C ALA A 512 -16.36 25.89 -10.35
N GLN A 513 -17.15 26.12 -11.39
CA GLN A 513 -18.56 25.76 -11.45
C GLN A 513 -18.80 24.89 -12.68
N GLU A 514 -19.53 23.79 -12.50
CA GLU A 514 -19.97 22.90 -13.58
C GLU A 514 -18.83 22.47 -14.52
N SER A 515 -17.61 22.39 -13.99
CA SER A 515 -16.39 22.11 -14.74
C SER A 515 -15.94 20.67 -14.54
N ALA A 516 -15.15 20.15 -15.48
CA ALA A 516 -14.68 18.77 -15.49
C ALA A 516 -13.16 18.69 -15.48
N LEU A 517 -12.59 18.01 -14.48
CA LEU A 517 -11.17 17.67 -14.36
C LEU A 517 -11.02 16.17 -14.62
N LEU A 518 -10.54 15.81 -15.81
CA LEU A 518 -10.54 14.44 -16.30
C LEU A 518 -9.10 14.02 -16.60
N HIS A 519 -8.68 12.89 -16.05
CA HIS A 519 -7.37 12.28 -16.33
C HIS A 519 -6.18 13.23 -16.17
N SER A 520 -6.31 14.22 -15.29
CA SER A 520 -5.33 15.31 -15.16
C SER A 520 -4.38 15.02 -14.00
N SER A 521 -3.13 15.45 -14.13
CA SER A 521 -2.10 15.28 -13.12
C SER A 521 -1.66 16.62 -12.58
N PHE A 522 -1.68 16.76 -11.25
CA PHE A 522 -1.19 17.93 -10.52
C PHE A 522 -0.05 17.47 -9.62
N THR A 523 1.13 18.03 -9.81
CA THR A 523 2.31 17.72 -8.99
C THR A 523 2.84 18.98 -8.33
N ARG A 524 2.92 19.00 -7.00
CA ARG A 524 3.43 20.14 -6.22
C ARG A 524 2.67 21.44 -6.52
N CYS A 525 1.37 21.35 -6.71
CA CYS A 525 0.51 22.51 -6.98
C CYS A 525 -0.22 22.96 -5.71
N ASP A 526 -0.53 24.26 -5.63
CA ASP A 526 -1.35 24.81 -4.56
C ASP A 526 -2.79 24.96 -5.04
N LEU A 527 -3.74 24.28 -4.42
CA LEU A 527 -5.18 24.44 -4.61
C LEU A 527 -5.86 24.89 -3.30
N SER A 528 -5.12 25.52 -2.39
CA SER A 528 -5.66 25.97 -1.11
C SER A 528 -6.84 26.92 -1.29
N SER A 529 -7.86 26.75 -0.45
CA SER A 529 -9.10 27.52 -0.47
C SER A 529 -9.81 27.53 -1.83
N SER A 530 -9.59 26.52 -2.67
CA SER A 530 -10.33 26.33 -3.92
C SER A 530 -11.79 25.96 -3.64
N VAL A 531 -12.67 26.40 -4.53
CA VAL A 531 -14.12 26.33 -4.41
C VAL A 531 -14.63 25.63 -5.67
N LEU A 532 -15.11 24.39 -5.52
CA LEU A 532 -15.65 23.59 -6.62
C LEU A 532 -17.13 23.32 -6.36
N GLU A 533 -17.98 23.75 -7.29
CA GLU A 533 -19.43 23.59 -7.24
C GLU A 533 -19.91 22.79 -8.46
N ARG A 534 -20.65 21.70 -8.22
CA ARG A 534 -21.22 20.84 -9.28
C ARG A 534 -20.20 20.37 -10.32
N CYS A 535 -18.95 20.17 -9.90
CA CYS A 535 -17.85 19.76 -10.77
C CYS A 535 -17.72 18.24 -10.85
N ALA A 536 -17.13 17.74 -11.94
CA ALA A 536 -16.78 16.33 -12.11
C ALA A 536 -15.26 16.16 -12.11
N CYS A 537 -14.72 15.35 -11.20
CA CYS A 537 -13.30 15.00 -11.15
C CYS A 537 -13.14 13.50 -11.34
N ARG A 538 -12.55 13.06 -12.46
CA ARG A 538 -12.40 11.62 -12.76
C ARG A 538 -10.98 11.26 -13.12
N GLY A 539 -10.49 10.16 -12.52
CA GLY A 539 -9.19 9.57 -12.86
C GLY A 539 -8.01 10.55 -12.75
N SER A 540 -8.11 11.58 -11.91
CA SER A 540 -7.11 12.65 -11.80
C SER A 540 -6.21 12.43 -10.58
N GLU A 541 -4.93 12.79 -10.71
CA GLU A 541 -3.92 12.53 -9.70
C GLU A 541 -3.39 13.83 -9.12
N PHE A 542 -3.26 13.86 -7.79
CA PHE A 542 -2.62 14.95 -7.06
C PHE A 542 -1.46 14.35 -6.26
N LEU A 543 -0.26 14.86 -6.52
CA LEU A 543 0.99 14.42 -5.90
C LEU A 543 1.66 15.61 -5.24
N ASP A 544 1.90 15.53 -3.93
CA ASP A 544 2.56 16.60 -3.15
C ASP A 544 1.85 17.96 -3.28
N CYS A 545 0.53 17.97 -3.52
CA CYS A 545 -0.27 19.19 -3.64
C CYS A 545 -0.82 19.64 -2.27
N THR A 546 -1.19 20.91 -2.17
CA THR A 546 -1.93 21.45 -1.03
C THR A 546 -3.37 21.72 -1.47
N LEU A 547 -4.34 21.18 -0.74
CA LEU A 547 -5.78 21.45 -0.88
C LEU A 547 -6.36 21.93 0.46
N ALA A 548 -5.55 22.62 1.25
CA ALA A 548 -5.94 23.16 2.55
C ALA A 548 -7.17 24.06 2.39
N GLN A 549 -8.20 23.86 3.22
CA GLN A 549 -9.45 24.63 3.20
C GLN A 549 -10.20 24.59 1.86
N ALA A 550 -9.88 23.66 0.94
CA ALA A 550 -10.64 23.51 -0.29
C ALA A 550 -12.05 23.00 0.02
N ARG A 551 -13.04 23.48 -0.75
CA ARG A 551 -14.45 23.20 -0.51
C ARG A 551 -15.10 22.68 -1.79
N LEU A 552 -15.65 21.46 -1.71
CA LEU A 552 -16.35 20.82 -2.80
C LEU A 552 -17.84 20.70 -2.46
N ARG A 553 -18.72 21.13 -3.36
CA ARG A 553 -20.16 21.05 -3.19
C ARG A 553 -20.79 20.39 -4.39
N HIS A 554 -21.65 19.40 -4.12
CA HIS A 554 -22.38 18.64 -5.14
C HIS A 554 -21.49 18.10 -6.26
N CYS A 555 -20.24 17.75 -5.94
CA CYS A 555 -19.24 17.30 -6.91
C CYS A 555 -19.24 15.78 -7.08
N GLU A 556 -18.92 15.34 -8.28
CA GLU A 556 -18.76 13.94 -8.66
C GLU A 556 -17.28 13.59 -8.74
N VAL A 557 -16.73 12.91 -7.74
CA VAL A 557 -15.30 12.63 -7.64
C VAL A 557 -15.04 11.12 -7.65
N SER A 558 -14.45 10.60 -8.72
CA SER A 558 -14.17 9.15 -8.83
C SER A 558 -12.78 8.86 -9.37
N GLY A 559 -12.08 7.91 -8.74
CA GLY A 559 -10.72 7.53 -9.17
C GLY A 559 -9.71 8.67 -8.99
N VAL A 560 -9.95 9.57 -8.03
CA VAL A 560 -9.00 10.63 -7.68
C VAL A 560 -8.06 10.14 -6.58
N ASN A 561 -6.77 10.41 -6.76
CA ASN A 561 -5.73 10.04 -5.81
C ASN A 561 -5.08 11.29 -5.18
N PHE A 562 -4.88 11.26 -3.86
CA PHE A 562 -4.19 12.30 -3.09
C PHE A 562 -2.93 11.70 -2.48
N MET A 563 -1.88 11.56 -3.28
CA MET A 563 -0.60 11.02 -2.81
C MET A 563 0.18 12.13 -2.11
N ARG A 564 0.48 11.91 -0.82
CA ARG A 564 1.22 12.86 0.02
C ARG A 564 0.67 14.28 -0.07
N CYS A 565 -0.63 14.49 -0.25
CA CYS A 565 -1.21 15.83 -0.31
C CYS A 565 -1.53 16.37 1.09
N SER A 566 -1.45 17.69 1.26
CA SER A 566 -1.92 18.39 2.46
C SER A 566 -3.40 18.73 2.30
N LEU A 567 -4.27 18.23 3.18
CA LEU A 567 -5.73 18.37 3.10
C LEU A 567 -6.41 18.99 4.36
N PRO A 568 -5.75 19.82 5.19
CA PRO A 568 -6.35 20.31 6.42
C PRO A 568 -7.55 21.22 6.10
N GLY A 569 -8.67 21.03 6.78
CA GLY A 569 -9.89 21.80 6.53
C GLY A 569 -10.58 21.54 5.18
N LEU A 570 -10.13 20.52 4.42
CA LEU A 570 -10.85 20.07 3.23
C LEU A 570 -12.30 19.73 3.60
N ALA A 571 -13.25 20.31 2.88
CA ALA A 571 -14.67 20.13 3.11
C ALA A 571 -15.38 19.62 1.86
N MET A 572 -16.37 18.75 2.06
CA MET A 572 -17.23 18.25 0.99
C MET A 572 -18.70 18.24 1.44
N GLN A 573 -19.62 18.78 0.64
CA GLN A 573 -21.05 18.73 0.89
C GLN A 573 -21.76 18.10 -0.30
N GLY A 574 -22.59 17.07 -0.05
CA GLY A 574 -23.27 16.34 -1.12
C GLY A 574 -22.31 15.64 -2.09
N GLY A 575 -22.84 15.22 -3.24
CA GLY A 575 -22.05 14.57 -4.29
C GLY A 575 -21.65 13.12 -3.97
N HIS A 576 -20.90 12.51 -4.90
CA HIS A 576 -20.34 11.16 -4.76
C HIS A 576 -18.83 11.22 -4.69
N THR A 577 -18.23 10.41 -3.82
CA THR A 577 -16.80 10.20 -3.81
C THR A 577 -16.43 8.78 -3.42
N ASN A 578 -15.42 8.24 -4.09
CA ASN A 578 -14.76 7.01 -3.66
C ASN A 578 -13.40 7.24 -3.00
N ASN A 579 -12.95 8.50 -2.92
CA ASN A 579 -11.71 8.84 -2.25
C ASN A 579 -11.92 8.92 -0.71
N PRO A 580 -11.09 8.23 0.11
CA PRO A 580 -11.22 8.20 1.56
C PRO A 580 -11.19 9.58 2.23
N HIS A 581 -10.32 10.48 1.75
CA HIS A 581 -10.15 11.81 2.35
C HIS A 581 -11.39 12.66 2.12
N LEU A 582 -11.92 12.67 0.90
CA LEU A 582 -13.15 13.41 0.58
C LEU A 582 -14.39 12.82 1.28
N ALA A 583 -14.46 11.50 1.43
CA ALA A 583 -15.54 10.87 2.18
C ALA A 583 -15.50 11.25 3.67
N ASN A 584 -14.30 11.29 4.27
CA ASN A 584 -14.10 11.79 5.63
C ASN A 584 -14.44 13.28 5.74
N ALA A 585 -14.00 14.11 4.78
CA ALA A 585 -14.36 15.52 4.69
C ALA A 585 -15.88 15.72 4.59
N ARG A 586 -16.58 14.85 3.85
CA ARG A 586 -18.03 14.86 3.73
C ARG A 586 -18.72 14.60 5.05
N HIS A 587 -18.25 13.59 5.78
CA HIS A 587 -18.76 13.25 7.12
C HIS A 587 -18.47 14.38 8.13
N ALA A 588 -17.27 14.96 8.12
CA ALA A 588 -16.91 16.09 8.98
C ALA A 588 -17.74 17.34 8.66
N SER A 589 -18.01 17.60 7.38
CA SER A 589 -18.85 18.72 6.94
C SER A 589 -20.30 18.54 7.40
N LEU A 590 -20.83 17.31 7.36
CA LEU A 590 -22.14 17.00 7.95
C LEU A 590 -22.14 17.25 9.46
N ALA A 591 -21.12 16.79 10.18
CA ALA A 591 -21.00 17.02 11.61
C ALA A 591 -20.97 18.51 11.95
N ALA A 592 -20.12 19.29 11.27
CA ALA A 592 -20.03 20.74 11.46
C ALA A 592 -21.35 21.46 11.15
N LEU A 593 -22.10 20.98 10.16
CA LEU A 593 -23.40 21.55 9.79
C LEU A 593 -24.47 21.29 10.85
N LEU A 594 -24.48 20.10 11.46
CA LEU A 594 -25.48 19.71 12.47
C LEU A 594 -25.25 20.32 13.86
N THR A 595 -24.03 20.74 14.14
CA THR A 595 -23.64 21.21 15.48
C THR A 595 -23.79 22.71 15.65
N ARG A 596 -23.86 23.46 14.55
CA ARG A 596 -24.07 24.91 14.52
C ARG A 596 -25.33 25.33 15.30
N PRO A 597 -25.28 26.40 16.12
CA PRO A 597 -26.44 26.88 16.88
C PRO A 597 -27.66 27.20 15.99
N ASP A 598 -27.41 27.85 14.85
CA ASP A 598 -28.43 28.29 13.88
C ASP A 598 -28.90 27.19 12.94
N SER A 599 -28.38 25.96 13.07
CA SER A 599 -28.73 24.83 12.20
C SER A 599 -30.08 24.20 12.50
N ALA A 600 -30.94 24.87 13.28
CA ALA A 600 -32.22 24.33 13.75
C ALA A 600 -33.01 23.71 12.59
N LEU A 601 -32.98 22.37 12.51
CA LEU A 601 -33.77 21.61 11.56
C LEU A 601 -35.25 21.89 11.89
N THR A 602 -36.02 22.28 10.87
CA THR A 602 -37.46 22.51 10.98
C THR A 602 -38.16 21.26 11.49
N GLU A 603 -39.27 21.37 12.23
CA GLU A 603 -40.05 20.17 12.58
C GLU A 603 -40.51 19.39 11.34
N LEU A 604 -40.71 18.07 11.50
CA LEU A 604 -41.30 17.29 10.41
C LEU A 604 -42.72 17.73 10.11
N PRO A 605 -43.10 17.77 8.82
CA PRO A 605 -44.48 17.92 8.41
C PRO A 605 -45.40 16.93 9.14
N PRO A 606 -46.62 17.33 9.56
CA PRO A 606 -47.57 16.43 10.23
C PRO A 606 -47.84 15.13 9.46
N ALA A 607 -47.91 15.18 8.12
CA ALA A 607 -48.10 14.00 7.28
C ALA A 607 -46.97 12.96 7.45
N LEU A 608 -45.74 13.40 7.71
CA LEU A 608 -44.58 12.53 7.95
C LEU A 608 -44.45 12.06 9.40
N ARG A 609 -45.29 12.57 10.31
CA ARG A 609 -45.43 12.10 11.69
C ARG A 609 -46.55 11.06 11.85
N GLY A 610 -47.48 10.97 10.89
CA GLY A 610 -48.59 10.01 10.89
C GLY A 610 -48.19 8.59 10.47
N ALA A 611 -49.08 7.61 10.70
CA ALA A 611 -48.78 6.17 10.61
C ALA A 611 -48.18 5.62 9.28
N PRO A 612 -48.46 6.15 8.06
CA PRO A 612 -47.68 5.75 6.88
C PRO A 612 -46.35 6.53 6.76
N GLY A 613 -46.37 7.84 7.03
CA GLY A 613 -45.20 8.71 6.93
C GLY A 613 -44.08 8.37 7.94
N ALA A 614 -44.44 8.11 9.20
CA ALA A 614 -43.49 7.75 10.26
C ALA A 614 -42.79 6.41 9.98
N ALA A 615 -43.52 5.44 9.42
CA ALA A 615 -42.95 4.15 9.01
C ALA A 615 -41.93 4.33 7.86
N PHE A 616 -42.25 5.19 6.88
CA PHE A 616 -41.31 5.55 5.81
C PHE A 616 -40.06 6.26 6.34
N VAL A 617 -40.22 7.21 7.28
CA VAL A 617 -39.11 7.91 7.93
C VAL A 617 -38.18 6.91 8.63
N ALA A 618 -38.74 6.02 9.45
CA ALA A 618 -37.96 5.01 10.16
C ALA A 618 -37.22 4.06 9.19
N ALA A 619 -37.90 3.57 8.15
CA ALA A 619 -37.31 2.69 7.14
C ALA A 619 -36.20 3.39 6.33
N SER A 620 -36.40 4.67 5.97
CA SER A 620 -35.42 5.48 5.25
C SER A 620 -34.18 5.74 6.09
N VAL A 621 -34.34 6.09 7.36
CA VAL A 621 -33.23 6.26 8.30
C VAL A 621 -32.47 4.94 8.49
N GLY A 622 -33.17 3.81 8.71
CA GLY A 622 -32.53 2.50 8.87
C GLY A 622 -31.76 2.03 7.64
N ARG A 623 -32.27 2.30 6.43
CA ARG A 623 -31.55 2.03 5.17
C ARG A 623 -30.36 2.98 4.98
N HIS A 624 -30.52 4.26 5.31
CA HIS A 624 -29.43 5.24 5.23
C HIS A 624 -28.28 4.86 6.14
N VAL A 625 -28.56 4.56 7.41
CA VAL A 625 -27.55 4.21 8.41
C VAL A 625 -26.75 2.97 7.98
N ARG A 626 -27.41 1.97 7.39
CA ARG A 626 -26.74 0.79 6.80
C ARG A 626 -25.85 1.16 5.60
N LEU A 627 -26.33 2.02 4.70
CA LEU A 627 -25.54 2.50 3.56
C LEU A 627 -24.34 3.36 4.00
N ASP A 628 -24.53 4.24 4.97
CA ASP A 628 -23.48 5.10 5.49
C ASP A 628 -22.42 4.28 6.26
N GLU A 629 -22.82 3.27 7.02
CA GLU A 629 -21.92 2.29 7.61
C GLU A 629 -21.09 1.55 6.54
N ALA A 630 -21.73 1.08 5.46
CA ALA A 630 -21.04 0.46 4.33
C ALA A 630 -20.02 1.41 3.67
N ARG A 631 -20.38 2.68 3.43
CA ARG A 631 -19.45 3.70 2.91
C ARG A 631 -18.27 3.92 3.85
N ARG A 632 -18.53 4.06 5.16
CA ARG A 632 -17.47 4.23 6.18
C ARG A 632 -16.53 3.04 6.22
N ASN A 633 -17.07 1.83 6.11
CA ASN A 633 -16.26 0.63 6.09
C ASN A 633 -15.33 0.57 4.86
N LEU A 634 -15.86 0.92 3.68
CA LEU A 634 -15.07 1.01 2.46
C LEU A 634 -14.02 2.12 2.51
N VAL A 635 -14.32 3.25 3.16
CA VAL A 635 -13.35 4.32 3.40
C VAL A 635 -12.19 3.84 4.29
N ALA A 636 -12.50 3.12 5.37
CA ALA A 636 -11.48 2.54 6.25
C ALA A 636 -10.61 1.51 5.48
N MET A 637 -11.24 0.64 4.71
CA MET A 637 -10.52 -0.33 3.87
C MET A 637 -9.62 0.35 2.83
N ARG A 638 -10.14 1.32 2.07
CA ARG A 638 -9.37 2.02 1.03
C ARG A 638 -8.19 2.77 1.63
N GLY A 639 -8.37 3.39 2.80
CA GLY A 639 -7.26 3.99 3.56
C GLY A 639 -6.20 2.97 3.96
N GLN A 640 -6.60 1.77 4.41
CA GLN A 640 -5.67 0.69 4.71
C GLN A 640 -4.99 0.14 3.44
N ASN A 641 -5.71 0.03 2.33
CA ASN A 641 -5.16 -0.39 1.05
C ASN A 641 -4.09 0.60 0.55
N GLN A 642 -4.34 1.90 0.68
CA GLN A 642 -3.36 2.94 0.36
C GLN A 642 -2.09 2.80 1.20
N ARG A 643 -2.20 2.69 2.53
CA ARG A 643 -1.05 2.50 3.44
C ARG A 643 -0.24 1.25 3.08
N ARG A 644 -0.93 0.14 2.80
CA ARG A 644 -0.26 -1.11 2.39
C ARG A 644 0.39 -1.00 1.02
N THR A 645 -0.20 -0.24 0.09
CA THR A 645 0.40 0.03 -1.23
C THR A 645 1.67 0.88 -1.10
N GLU A 646 1.65 1.91 -0.25
CA GLU A 646 2.82 2.73 0.08
C GLU A 646 3.92 1.85 0.69
N LEU A 647 3.58 1.01 1.68
CA LEU A 647 4.53 0.06 2.27
C LEU A 647 5.07 -0.95 1.25
N ALA A 648 4.24 -1.40 0.29
CA ALA A 648 4.68 -2.28 -0.78
C ALA A 648 5.74 -1.59 -1.66
N ILE A 649 5.49 -0.34 -2.06
CA ILE A 649 6.43 0.45 -2.87
C ILE A 649 7.72 0.71 -2.09
N GLU A 650 7.64 0.99 -0.79
CA GLU A 650 8.81 1.22 0.06
C GLU A 650 9.68 -0.04 0.26
N ARG A 651 9.04 -1.22 0.29
CA ARG A 651 9.72 -2.51 0.51
C ARG A 651 10.27 -3.14 -0.76
N LEU A 652 9.75 -2.75 -1.92
CA LEU A 652 10.30 -3.13 -3.22
C LEU A 652 11.51 -2.25 -3.56
N ALA A 653 12.40 -2.74 -4.42
CA ALA A 653 13.41 -1.86 -5.00
C ALA A 653 12.72 -0.75 -5.82
N GLU A 654 13.33 0.44 -5.92
CA GLU A 654 12.71 1.60 -6.56
C GLU A 654 12.20 1.32 -7.99
N HIS A 655 12.97 0.55 -8.77
CA HIS A 655 12.57 0.14 -10.11
C HIS A 655 11.43 -0.89 -10.09
N GLN A 656 11.39 -1.80 -9.12
CA GLN A 656 10.35 -2.83 -8.98
C GLN A 656 8.96 -2.25 -8.67
N GLY A 657 8.88 -1.21 -7.82
CA GLY A 657 7.62 -0.55 -7.49
C GLY A 657 6.88 0.06 -8.69
N VAL A 658 7.60 0.36 -9.78
CA VAL A 658 7.02 0.87 -11.03
C VAL A 658 6.10 -0.15 -11.69
N PHE A 659 6.40 -1.44 -11.59
CA PHE A 659 5.58 -2.51 -12.16
C PHE A 659 4.14 -2.46 -11.62
N LEU A 660 3.98 -2.24 -10.31
CA LEU A 660 2.65 -2.14 -9.67
C LEU A 660 1.82 -0.97 -10.22
N ARG A 661 2.47 0.12 -10.61
CA ARG A 661 1.80 1.28 -11.23
C ARG A 661 1.44 1.02 -12.69
N LEU A 662 2.29 0.28 -13.42
CA LEU A 662 2.06 -0.05 -14.84
C LEU A 662 0.99 -1.12 -15.02
N LEU A 663 0.97 -2.14 -14.17
CA LEU A 663 0.16 -3.34 -14.36
C LEU A 663 -1.33 -3.08 -14.68
N PRO A 664 -2.09 -2.26 -13.93
CA PRO A 664 -3.48 -1.96 -14.28
C PRO A 664 -3.63 -1.30 -15.66
N GLN A 665 -2.68 -0.44 -16.02
CA GLN A 665 -2.66 0.28 -17.31
C GLN A 665 -2.34 -0.67 -18.46
N LEU A 666 -1.41 -1.59 -18.26
CA LEU A 666 -1.04 -2.62 -19.24
C LEU A 666 -2.17 -3.61 -19.46
N LEU A 667 -3.05 -3.84 -18.48
CA LEU A 667 -4.22 -4.71 -18.66
C LEU A 667 -5.30 -4.06 -19.53
N VAL A 668 -5.55 -2.75 -19.38
CA VAL A 668 -6.67 -2.05 -20.08
C VAL A 668 -6.26 -1.37 -21.39
N THR A 669 -4.97 -1.15 -21.61
CA THR A 669 -4.45 -0.63 -22.89
C THR A 669 -3.87 -1.77 -23.72
N ASP A 670 -3.67 -1.49 -25.00
CA ASP A 670 -3.07 -2.41 -25.98
C ASP A 670 -1.56 -2.14 -26.21
N VAL A 671 -0.95 -1.23 -25.44
CA VAL A 671 0.45 -0.83 -25.58
C VAL A 671 1.39 -2.01 -25.40
N PHE A 672 1.11 -2.88 -24.42
CA PHE A 672 1.92 -4.07 -24.16
C PHE A 672 1.84 -5.06 -25.32
N GLU A 673 0.65 -5.29 -25.85
CA GLU A 673 0.40 -6.17 -26.98
C GLU A 673 1.08 -5.69 -28.25
N GLN A 674 1.03 -4.39 -28.53
CA GLN A 674 1.75 -3.78 -29.66
C GLN A 674 3.26 -4.02 -29.53
N ALA A 675 3.82 -3.75 -28.34
CA ALA A 675 5.25 -3.89 -28.09
C ALA A 675 5.74 -5.35 -28.16
N GLN A 676 4.94 -6.30 -27.69
CA GLN A 676 5.27 -7.73 -27.66
C GLN A 676 4.80 -8.50 -28.91
N GLY A 677 4.09 -7.85 -29.84
CA GLY A 677 3.53 -8.49 -31.02
C GLY A 677 2.46 -9.55 -30.71
N LEU A 678 1.73 -9.41 -29.59
CA LEU A 678 0.73 -10.38 -29.15
C LEU A 678 -0.54 -10.27 -30.00
N LYS A 679 -1.04 -11.41 -30.50
CA LYS A 679 -2.24 -11.49 -31.34
C LYS A 679 -3.37 -12.26 -30.66
N GLY A 680 -4.62 -11.84 -30.91
CA GLY A 680 -5.81 -12.48 -30.36
C GLY A 680 -5.96 -12.28 -28.85
N VAL A 681 -5.44 -11.16 -28.33
CA VAL A 681 -5.66 -10.72 -26.95
C VAL A 681 -6.95 -9.89 -26.93
N PRO A 682 -7.90 -10.15 -26.02
CA PRO A 682 -9.13 -9.38 -25.94
C PRO A 682 -8.87 -7.97 -25.41
N ALA A 683 -9.58 -6.98 -25.93
CA ALA A 683 -9.64 -5.67 -25.29
C ALA A 683 -10.31 -5.80 -23.92
N CYS A 684 -9.61 -5.42 -22.85
CA CYS A 684 -10.12 -5.54 -21.49
C CYS A 684 -10.55 -4.17 -20.93
N SER A 685 -11.61 -4.16 -20.12
CA SER A 685 -11.87 -3.08 -19.18
C SER A 685 -11.51 -3.50 -17.76
N LEU A 686 -11.28 -2.51 -16.90
CA LEU A 686 -11.12 -2.72 -15.47
C LEU A 686 -12.30 -2.06 -14.75
N GLY A 687 -13.02 -2.84 -13.94
CA GLY A 687 -14.17 -2.37 -13.18
C GLY A 687 -13.81 -1.36 -12.09
N GLY A 688 -14.83 -0.73 -11.48
CA GLY A 688 -14.63 0.18 -10.35
C GLY A 688 -14.14 1.57 -10.76
N PRO A 689 -13.40 2.27 -9.87
CA PRO A 689 -12.87 3.61 -10.13
C PRO A 689 -11.96 3.62 -11.35
N GLU A 690 -12.17 4.60 -12.23
CA GLU A 690 -11.37 4.76 -13.44
C GLU A 690 -9.90 5.03 -13.11
N ILE A 691 -8.99 4.28 -13.73
CA ILE A 691 -7.55 4.43 -13.52
C ILE A 691 -6.99 5.55 -14.41
N SER A 692 -6.05 6.32 -13.86
CA SER A 692 -5.25 7.26 -14.64
C SER A 692 -4.25 6.48 -15.49
N VAL A 693 -4.11 6.84 -16.77
CA VAL A 693 -3.09 6.29 -17.65
C VAL A 693 -1.91 7.27 -17.70
N ASP A 694 -0.80 6.87 -17.11
CA ASP A 694 0.47 7.59 -17.08
C ASP A 694 1.18 7.41 -18.43
N LEU A 695 0.81 8.24 -19.40
CA LEU A 695 1.39 8.22 -20.75
C LEU A 695 2.91 8.46 -20.74
N THR A 696 3.42 9.25 -19.79
CA THR A 696 4.86 9.47 -19.62
C THR A 696 5.60 8.21 -19.19
N LEU A 697 5.00 7.43 -18.29
CA LEU A 697 5.56 6.16 -17.86
C LEU A 697 5.45 5.10 -18.96
N LEU A 698 4.33 5.07 -19.70
CA LEU A 698 4.18 4.18 -20.85
C LEU A 698 5.24 4.48 -21.93
N GLU A 699 5.45 5.75 -22.30
CA GLU A 699 6.50 6.13 -23.26
C GLU A 699 7.90 5.74 -22.77
N LYS A 700 8.16 5.80 -21.45
CA LYS A 700 9.45 5.40 -20.88
C LYS A 700 9.75 3.90 -21.07
N TYR A 701 8.75 3.04 -20.92
CA TYR A 701 8.93 1.58 -20.99
C TYR A 701 8.56 0.98 -22.36
N PHE A 702 7.78 1.69 -23.17
CA PHE A 702 7.31 1.29 -24.49
C PHE A 702 7.44 2.46 -25.50
N PRO A 703 8.66 2.93 -25.78
CA PRO A 703 8.88 4.12 -26.59
C PRO A 703 8.29 3.97 -27.98
N GLY A 704 7.58 5.01 -28.44
CA GLY A 704 6.90 5.03 -29.74
C GLY A 704 5.63 4.19 -29.83
N GLN A 705 5.17 3.57 -28.74
CA GLN A 705 3.88 2.89 -28.66
C GLN A 705 2.88 3.78 -27.92
N ALA A 706 1.66 3.90 -28.46
CA ALA A 706 0.60 4.69 -27.85
C ALA A 706 -0.69 3.86 -27.79
N PRO A 707 -1.52 4.04 -26.73
CA PRO A 707 -2.81 3.38 -26.66
C PRO A 707 -3.66 3.72 -27.91
N THR A 708 -4.18 2.71 -28.60
CA THR A 708 -5.09 2.95 -29.73
C THR A 708 -6.48 3.37 -29.25
N ALA A 709 -7.29 3.90 -30.18
CA ALA A 709 -8.67 4.26 -29.88
C ALA A 709 -9.44 3.05 -29.32
N LYS A 710 -10.13 3.25 -28.18
CA LYS A 710 -10.84 2.18 -27.45
C LYS A 710 -11.81 1.44 -28.37
N SER A 711 -11.48 0.21 -28.76
CA SER A 711 -12.49 -0.77 -29.16
C SER A 711 -13.35 -1.10 -27.93
N PRO A 712 -14.65 -1.41 -28.08
CA PRO A 712 -15.48 -1.81 -26.94
C PRO A 712 -14.84 -3.03 -26.26
N PRO A 713 -14.77 -3.05 -24.90
CA PRO A 713 -14.12 -4.13 -24.18
C PRO A 713 -14.85 -5.45 -24.46
N LEU A 714 -14.09 -6.49 -24.78
CA LEU A 714 -14.59 -7.86 -24.98
C LEU A 714 -14.62 -8.65 -23.66
N LEU A 715 -13.88 -8.20 -22.65
CA LEU A 715 -13.81 -8.82 -21.32
C LEU A 715 -13.74 -7.75 -20.23
N ASN A 716 -14.53 -7.91 -19.18
CA ASN A 716 -14.46 -7.01 -18.01
C ASN A 716 -13.68 -7.69 -16.88
N ILE A 717 -12.50 -7.17 -16.58
CA ILE A 717 -11.75 -7.50 -15.36
C ILE A 717 -12.42 -6.74 -14.22
N GLU A 718 -13.14 -7.45 -13.38
CA GLU A 718 -13.90 -6.86 -12.27
C GLU A 718 -12.97 -6.47 -11.12
N ALA A 719 -11.89 -7.23 -10.90
CA ALA A 719 -10.94 -6.95 -9.84
C ALA A 719 -9.53 -7.48 -10.10
N LEU A 720 -8.53 -6.75 -9.59
CA LEU A 720 -7.13 -7.14 -9.59
C LEU A 720 -6.57 -7.01 -8.16
N TYR A 721 -6.24 -8.14 -7.54
CA TYR A 721 -5.75 -8.22 -6.17
C TYR A 721 -4.44 -9.00 -6.08
N ALA A 722 -3.45 -8.46 -5.39
CA ALA A 722 -2.29 -9.22 -4.95
C ALA A 722 -2.57 -9.93 -3.61
N ILE A 723 -1.95 -11.08 -3.40
CA ILE A 723 -2.12 -11.95 -2.22
C ILE A 723 -0.76 -12.24 -1.61
N GLY A 724 -0.72 -12.50 -0.30
CA GLY A 724 0.49 -12.90 0.40
C GLY A 724 1.16 -11.75 1.13
N SER A 725 2.48 -11.57 0.95
CA SER A 725 3.26 -10.62 1.74
C SER A 725 3.22 -9.19 1.21
N LEU A 726 2.73 -8.94 0.00
CA LEU A 726 2.79 -7.61 -0.61
C LEU A 726 2.06 -6.58 0.27
N GLY A 727 2.75 -5.48 0.57
CA GLY A 727 2.22 -4.44 1.46
C GLY A 727 2.07 -4.88 2.92
N SER A 728 2.96 -5.74 3.40
CA SER A 728 3.12 -6.11 4.82
C SER A 728 4.57 -5.95 5.26
N VAL A 729 4.82 -5.99 6.57
CA VAL A 729 6.18 -6.01 7.14
C VAL A 729 7.00 -7.20 6.63
N ALA A 730 6.34 -8.27 6.21
CA ALA A 730 6.98 -9.49 5.73
C ALA A 730 7.35 -9.43 4.23
N GLN A 731 7.12 -8.32 3.53
CA GLN A 731 7.50 -8.17 2.11
C GLN A 731 9.00 -7.98 1.95
N LYS A 732 9.60 -8.75 1.02
CA LYS A 732 10.99 -8.58 0.57
C LYS A 732 11.03 -8.28 -0.93
N PRO A 733 12.10 -7.65 -1.46
CA PRO A 733 12.28 -7.49 -2.91
C PRO A 733 12.30 -8.82 -3.68
N SER A 734 12.66 -9.91 -3.01
CA SER A 734 12.69 -11.28 -3.54
C SER A 734 11.41 -12.08 -3.29
N SER A 735 10.39 -11.49 -2.67
CA SER A 735 9.10 -12.18 -2.47
C SER A 735 8.36 -12.30 -3.79
N ASP A 736 7.72 -13.44 -4.01
CA ASP A 736 6.75 -13.69 -5.06
C ASP A 736 5.52 -12.78 -4.93
N ILE A 737 4.91 -12.42 -6.08
CA ILE A 737 3.65 -11.67 -6.13
C ILE A 737 2.59 -12.50 -6.84
N ASP A 738 1.66 -13.06 -6.08
CA ASP A 738 0.49 -13.76 -6.60
C ASP A 738 -0.65 -12.76 -6.85
N CYS A 739 -1.15 -12.70 -8.08
CA CYS A 739 -2.22 -11.79 -8.50
C CYS A 739 -3.47 -12.55 -8.93
N TRP A 740 -4.60 -12.32 -8.27
CA TRP A 740 -5.92 -12.74 -8.76
C TRP A 740 -6.48 -11.71 -9.74
N VAL A 741 -6.79 -12.18 -10.95
CA VAL A 741 -7.42 -11.43 -12.03
C VAL A 741 -8.86 -11.92 -12.17
N CYS A 742 -9.76 -11.32 -11.41
CA CYS A 742 -11.16 -11.72 -11.36
C CYS A 742 -11.93 -11.05 -12.50
N HIS A 743 -12.60 -11.82 -13.35
CA HIS A 743 -13.35 -11.29 -14.49
C HIS A 743 -14.79 -11.81 -14.54
N SER A 744 -15.66 -11.06 -15.21
CA SER A 744 -16.99 -11.52 -15.61
C SER A 744 -16.96 -11.99 -17.06
N GLU A 745 -17.58 -13.14 -17.35
CA GLU A 745 -17.71 -13.64 -18.72
C GLU A 745 -18.94 -12.99 -19.39
N PRO A 746 -18.81 -12.41 -20.60
CA PRO A 746 -19.98 -12.16 -21.43
C PRO A 746 -20.65 -13.48 -21.80
N ALA A 747 -21.98 -13.51 -21.90
CA ALA A 747 -22.78 -14.70 -22.22
C ALA A 747 -22.42 -15.42 -23.55
N ALA A 748 -21.52 -14.84 -24.36
CA ALA A 748 -21.05 -15.35 -25.65
C ALA A 748 -19.51 -15.53 -25.72
N ALA A 749 -18.79 -15.60 -24.59
CA ALA A 749 -17.33 -15.69 -24.58
C ALA A 749 -16.83 -16.99 -25.22
N SER A 750 -16.07 -16.88 -26.32
CA SER A 750 -15.39 -18.03 -26.93
C SER A 750 -14.20 -18.48 -26.08
N PRO A 751 -13.80 -19.77 -26.11
CA PRO A 751 -12.57 -20.26 -25.50
C PRO A 751 -11.33 -19.43 -25.87
N ASP A 752 -11.28 -18.90 -27.09
CA ASP A 752 -10.20 -18.04 -27.60
C ASP A 752 -9.97 -16.75 -26.79
N ILE A 753 -11.01 -16.17 -26.17
CA ILE A 753 -10.89 -14.95 -25.36
C ILE A 753 -10.09 -15.22 -24.08
N ARG A 754 -10.41 -16.33 -23.39
CA ARG A 754 -9.71 -16.74 -22.16
C ARG A 754 -8.26 -17.09 -22.45
N GLU A 755 -8.02 -17.78 -23.55
CA GLU A 755 -6.67 -18.12 -23.98
C GLU A 755 -5.87 -16.88 -24.40
N GLY A 756 -6.51 -15.88 -25.01
CA GLY A 756 -5.93 -14.57 -25.26
C GLY A 756 -5.48 -13.85 -24.00
N LEU A 757 -6.33 -13.80 -22.96
CA LEU A 757 -5.96 -13.22 -21.66
C LEU A 757 -4.81 -13.99 -21.00
N ARG A 758 -4.88 -15.33 -20.95
CA ARG A 758 -3.80 -16.16 -20.37
C ARG A 758 -2.46 -15.92 -21.04
N ARG A 759 -2.43 -15.82 -22.37
CA ARG A 759 -1.21 -15.48 -23.12
C ARG A 759 -0.66 -14.10 -22.77
N LYS A 760 -1.54 -13.09 -22.60
CA LYS A 760 -1.13 -11.75 -22.14
C LYS A 760 -0.53 -11.80 -20.74
N LEU A 761 -1.20 -12.51 -19.81
CA LEU A 761 -0.74 -12.64 -18.43
C LEU A 761 0.61 -13.36 -18.35
N ALA A 762 0.79 -14.50 -19.03
CA ALA A 762 2.07 -15.21 -19.07
C ALA A 762 3.21 -14.35 -19.67
N ALA A 763 2.91 -13.54 -20.70
CA ALA A 763 3.89 -12.60 -21.24
C ALA A 763 4.22 -11.48 -20.24
N LEU A 764 3.26 -11.02 -19.44
CA LEU A 764 3.50 -10.06 -18.36
C LEU A 764 4.35 -10.65 -17.23
N GLU A 765 4.16 -11.93 -16.86
CA GLU A 765 5.02 -12.64 -15.89
C GLU A 765 6.48 -12.65 -16.36
N SER A 766 6.70 -13.09 -17.61
CA SER A 766 8.04 -13.10 -18.20
C SER A 766 8.66 -11.71 -18.31
N TRP A 767 7.85 -10.69 -18.60
CA TRP A 767 8.33 -9.31 -18.70
C TRP A 767 8.66 -8.71 -17.33
N ALA A 768 7.87 -9.03 -16.30
CA ALA A 768 8.11 -8.59 -14.92
C ALA A 768 9.46 -9.11 -14.40
N ASP A 769 9.75 -10.38 -14.65
CA ASP A 769 11.04 -11.00 -14.28
C ASP A 769 12.20 -10.37 -15.06
N GLN A 770 12.09 -10.26 -16.39
CA GLN A 770 13.18 -9.74 -17.22
C GLN A 770 13.49 -8.25 -17.00
N GLN A 771 12.47 -7.41 -16.80
CA GLN A 771 12.65 -5.96 -16.66
C GLN A 771 12.86 -5.50 -15.22
N PHE A 772 12.30 -6.21 -14.24
CA PHE A 772 12.30 -5.79 -12.85
C PHE A 772 12.86 -6.83 -11.88
N GLY A 773 13.23 -8.03 -12.34
CA GLY A 773 13.60 -9.15 -11.46
C GLY A 773 12.47 -9.50 -10.48
N LEU A 774 11.21 -9.35 -10.92
CA LEU A 774 10.02 -9.64 -10.12
C LEU A 774 9.40 -10.97 -10.56
N GLU A 775 9.35 -11.92 -9.64
CA GLU A 775 8.57 -13.14 -9.80
C GLU A 775 7.08 -12.85 -9.52
N VAL A 776 6.27 -12.80 -10.58
CA VAL A 776 4.83 -12.53 -10.52
C VAL A 776 4.07 -13.70 -11.13
N HIS A 777 3.00 -14.14 -10.48
CA HIS A 777 2.12 -15.21 -10.96
C HIS A 777 0.68 -14.70 -11.04
N PHE A 778 0.03 -14.85 -12.21
CA PHE A 778 -1.36 -14.43 -12.42
C PHE A 778 -2.32 -15.60 -12.45
N PHE A 779 -3.40 -15.47 -11.68
CA PHE A 779 -4.50 -16.43 -11.61
C PHE A 779 -5.76 -15.77 -12.17
N ALA A 780 -6.08 -16.06 -13.43
CA ALA A 780 -7.33 -15.62 -14.06
C ALA A 780 -8.48 -16.51 -13.61
N MET A 781 -9.53 -15.89 -13.03
CA MET A 781 -10.68 -16.60 -12.46
C MET A 781 -11.99 -15.84 -12.72
N THR A 782 -13.06 -16.60 -12.91
CA THR A 782 -14.42 -16.06 -13.00
C THR A 782 -14.96 -15.72 -11.61
N LEU A 783 -15.92 -14.79 -11.53
CA LEU A 783 -16.56 -14.46 -10.25
C LEU A 783 -17.21 -15.67 -9.57
N ASP A 784 -17.81 -16.58 -10.34
CA ASP A 784 -18.50 -17.75 -9.80
C ASP A 784 -17.53 -18.81 -9.27
N GLU A 785 -16.37 -18.99 -9.90
CA GLU A 785 -15.28 -19.82 -9.37
C GLU A 785 -14.85 -19.34 -7.98
N VAL A 786 -14.67 -18.03 -7.80
CA VAL A 786 -14.27 -17.48 -6.50
C VAL A 786 -15.38 -17.62 -5.45
N ARG A 787 -16.64 -17.36 -5.83
CA ARG A 787 -17.80 -17.50 -4.93
C ARG A 787 -17.95 -18.93 -4.42
N THR A 788 -17.78 -19.91 -5.29
CA THR A 788 -17.96 -21.35 -5.01
C THR A 788 -16.69 -22.03 -4.51
N ASN A 789 -15.61 -21.27 -4.25
CA ASN A 789 -14.32 -21.77 -3.80
C ASN A 789 -13.68 -22.78 -4.78
N SER A 790 -13.92 -22.61 -6.07
CA SER A 790 -13.37 -23.44 -7.14
C SER A 790 -12.10 -22.82 -7.71
N PHE A 791 -10.96 -23.06 -7.06
CA PHE A 791 -9.66 -22.48 -7.45
C PHE A 791 -8.84 -23.36 -8.41
N GLY A 792 -9.45 -24.41 -8.98
CA GLY A 792 -8.84 -25.33 -9.92
C GLY A 792 -7.83 -26.31 -9.29
N MET A 793 -7.44 -27.31 -10.07
CA MET A 793 -6.24 -28.12 -9.81
C MET A 793 -5.10 -27.35 -10.50
N SER A 794 -4.12 -26.83 -9.78
CA SER A 794 -2.93 -26.32 -10.49
C SER A 794 -2.25 -27.54 -11.13
N ASP A 795 -2.09 -27.53 -12.45
CA ASP A 795 -1.64 -28.70 -13.25
C ASP A 795 -0.22 -29.19 -12.92
N LYS A 796 0.48 -28.57 -11.97
CA LYS A 796 1.80 -29.01 -11.49
C LYS A 796 1.82 -29.50 -10.04
N GLU A 797 0.87 -29.12 -9.19
CA GLU A 797 0.93 -29.48 -7.75
C GLU A 797 -0.42 -29.73 -7.05
N SER A 798 -1.56 -29.66 -7.75
CA SER A 798 -2.85 -30.18 -7.27
C SER A 798 -3.33 -29.59 -5.93
N SER A 799 -3.14 -28.27 -5.74
CA SER A 799 -3.29 -27.61 -4.43
C SER A 799 -4.69 -27.07 -4.09
N GLY A 800 -5.58 -26.88 -5.08
CA GLY A 800 -6.82 -26.13 -4.91
C GLY A 800 -7.98 -26.91 -4.29
N SER A 801 -8.00 -28.24 -4.39
CA SER A 801 -9.06 -29.08 -3.82
C SER A 801 -8.92 -29.29 -2.29
N ALA A 802 -7.69 -29.21 -1.76
CA ALA A 802 -7.39 -29.59 -0.38
C ALA A 802 -7.48 -28.44 0.65
N GLN A 803 -7.62 -27.18 0.23
CA GLN A 803 -7.54 -26.01 1.12
C GLN A 803 -8.35 -24.78 0.64
N ALA A 804 -9.43 -24.99 -0.12
CA ALA A 804 -10.14 -23.90 -0.78
C ALA A 804 -10.66 -22.82 0.19
N ALA A 805 -11.29 -23.21 1.30
CA ALA A 805 -11.74 -22.25 2.31
C ALA A 805 -10.55 -21.52 2.97
N LEU A 806 -9.45 -22.22 3.21
CA LEU A 806 -8.24 -21.64 3.80
C LEU A 806 -7.56 -20.64 2.84
N LEU A 807 -7.53 -20.93 1.54
CA LEU A 807 -7.01 -20.03 0.52
C LEU A 807 -7.87 -18.77 0.42
N LYS A 808 -9.21 -18.91 0.48
CA LYS A 808 -10.11 -17.76 0.51
C LYS A 808 -9.95 -16.92 1.78
N GLU A 809 -9.74 -17.55 2.93
CA GLU A 809 -9.41 -16.86 4.18
C GLU A 809 -8.08 -16.09 4.05
N GLU A 810 -7.05 -16.71 3.47
CA GLU A 810 -5.77 -16.06 3.19
C GLU A 810 -5.91 -14.88 2.21
N PHE A 811 -6.73 -15.04 1.17
CA PHE A 811 -7.10 -13.96 0.27
C PHE A 811 -7.70 -12.80 1.06
N TYR A 812 -8.77 -13.01 1.83
CA TYR A 812 -9.42 -11.92 2.55
C TYR A 812 -8.54 -11.27 3.63
N ARG A 813 -7.62 -12.01 4.26
CA ARG A 813 -6.71 -11.43 5.25
C ARG A 813 -5.54 -10.65 4.62
N THR A 814 -5.10 -11.01 3.40
CA THR A 814 -3.89 -10.45 2.78
C THR A 814 -4.15 -9.59 1.53
N ALA A 815 -5.34 -9.65 0.94
CA ALA A 815 -5.65 -9.01 -0.34
C ALA A 815 -5.23 -7.54 -0.36
N LEU A 816 -4.43 -7.18 -1.37
CA LEU A 816 -4.05 -5.81 -1.68
C LEU A 816 -4.64 -5.47 -3.05
N ARG A 817 -5.58 -4.53 -3.09
CA ARG A 817 -6.22 -4.09 -4.33
C ARG A 817 -5.24 -3.29 -5.17
N LEU A 818 -4.81 -3.84 -6.30
CA LEU A 818 -3.97 -3.14 -7.29
C LEU A 818 -4.82 -2.39 -8.32
N GLY A 819 -6.07 -2.81 -8.53
CA GLY A 819 -7.03 -2.17 -9.41
C GLY A 819 -8.40 -2.85 -9.35
N GLY A 820 -9.41 -2.29 -10.04
CA GLY A 820 -10.74 -2.92 -10.12
C GLY A 820 -11.71 -2.48 -9.01
N LYS A 821 -12.74 -3.29 -8.74
CA LYS A 821 -13.78 -3.05 -7.72
C LYS A 821 -13.36 -3.46 -6.31
N ASP A 822 -13.98 -2.84 -5.31
CA ASP A 822 -13.81 -3.18 -3.89
C ASP A 822 -14.62 -4.43 -3.52
N LEU A 823 -14.13 -5.25 -2.59
CA LEU A 823 -14.87 -6.44 -2.14
C LEU A 823 -16.12 -6.03 -1.34
N LEU A 824 -17.29 -6.61 -1.68
CA LEU A 824 -18.53 -6.46 -0.91
C LEU A 824 -18.34 -6.84 0.57
N TRP A 825 -17.48 -7.83 0.86
CA TRP A 825 -17.12 -8.21 2.22
C TRP A 825 -16.62 -7.03 3.04
N TRP A 826 -15.90 -6.07 2.47
CA TRP A 826 -15.47 -4.89 3.23
C TRP A 826 -16.60 -3.92 3.55
N ALA A 827 -17.70 -3.93 2.80
CA ALA A 827 -18.87 -3.11 3.08
C ALA A 827 -19.72 -3.66 4.25
N THR A 828 -19.68 -4.98 4.49
CA THR A 828 -20.47 -5.62 5.54
C THR A 828 -19.82 -5.50 6.92
N PRO A 829 -20.59 -5.62 8.03
CA PRO A 829 -20.01 -5.78 9.37
C PRO A 829 -19.10 -7.01 9.47
N PRO A 830 -18.12 -7.04 10.39
CA PRO A 830 -17.25 -8.21 10.53
C PRO A 830 -18.02 -9.41 11.10
N GLY A 831 -17.85 -10.59 10.50
CA GLY A 831 -18.65 -11.79 10.79
C GLY A 831 -20.05 -11.84 10.13
N ALA A 832 -20.36 -10.94 9.20
CA ALA A 832 -21.60 -11.02 8.42
C ALA A 832 -21.62 -12.25 7.51
N ASP A 833 -22.77 -12.91 7.43
CA ASP A 833 -22.99 -14.06 6.56
C ASP A 833 -23.38 -13.64 5.12
N ALA A 834 -23.52 -14.63 4.24
CA ALA A 834 -23.90 -14.41 2.84
C ALA A 834 -25.28 -13.74 2.71
N ALA A 835 -26.24 -14.06 3.57
CA ALA A 835 -27.58 -13.48 3.53
C ALA A 835 -27.56 -11.98 3.87
N ALA A 836 -26.81 -11.60 4.90
CA ALA A 836 -26.61 -10.20 5.28
C ALA A 836 -25.89 -9.41 4.17
N ALA A 837 -24.87 -10.02 3.53
CA ALA A 837 -24.17 -9.41 2.40
C ALA A 837 -25.10 -9.17 1.20
N GLN A 838 -25.92 -10.16 0.81
CA GLN A 838 -26.86 -10.01 -0.30
C GLN A 838 -27.96 -9.00 0.00
N SER A 839 -28.47 -8.98 1.24
CA SER A 839 -29.44 -7.96 1.66
C SER A 839 -28.85 -6.55 1.56
N LEU A 840 -27.60 -6.35 1.98
CA LEU A 840 -26.91 -5.07 1.85
C LEU A 840 -26.71 -4.69 0.37
N LEU A 841 -26.28 -5.63 -0.47
CA LEU A 841 -26.07 -5.39 -1.90
C LEU A 841 -27.37 -5.00 -2.61
N ALA A 842 -28.50 -5.63 -2.26
CA ALA A 842 -29.82 -5.29 -2.81
C ALA A 842 -30.23 -3.85 -2.44
N ASP A 843 -30.02 -3.45 -1.18
CA ASP A 843 -30.28 -2.08 -0.74
C ASP A 843 -29.36 -1.07 -1.47
N ILE A 844 -28.05 -1.35 -1.56
CA ILE A 844 -27.09 -0.48 -2.25
C ILE A 844 -27.46 -0.36 -3.74
N SER A 845 -27.82 -1.44 -4.41
CA SER A 845 -28.14 -1.44 -5.85
C SER A 845 -29.29 -0.50 -6.21
N VAL A 846 -30.25 -0.33 -5.30
CA VAL A 846 -31.42 0.56 -5.52
C VAL A 846 -31.13 1.98 -5.02
N LEU A 847 -30.49 2.11 -3.86
CA LEU A 847 -30.36 3.39 -3.14
C LEU A 847 -29.08 4.15 -3.48
N ASP A 848 -28.05 3.45 -3.95
CA ASP A 848 -26.82 4.02 -4.50
C ASP A 848 -26.23 3.12 -5.61
N PRO A 849 -26.76 3.22 -6.84
CA PRO A 849 -26.26 2.46 -7.98
C PRO A 849 -24.79 2.73 -8.32
N ARG A 850 -24.26 3.90 -7.93
CA ARG A 850 -22.86 4.26 -8.18
C ARG A 850 -21.94 3.48 -7.25
N LEU A 851 -22.28 3.40 -5.96
CA LEU A 851 -21.59 2.54 -5.02
C LEU A 851 -21.70 1.06 -5.43
N ALA A 852 -22.87 0.61 -5.91
CA ALA A 852 -23.05 -0.75 -6.40
C ALA A 852 -22.07 -1.08 -7.55
N ALA A 853 -21.85 -0.14 -8.47
CA ALA A 853 -20.91 -0.30 -9.58
C ALA A 853 -19.44 -0.38 -9.13
N GLU A 854 -19.11 0.06 -7.91
CA GLU A 854 -17.76 -0.01 -7.33
C GLU A 854 -17.50 -1.30 -6.55
N LEU A 855 -18.52 -2.15 -6.34
CA LEU A 855 -18.44 -3.36 -5.52
C LEU A 855 -18.43 -4.64 -6.34
N VAL A 856 -17.61 -5.61 -5.91
CA VAL A 856 -17.62 -6.98 -6.42
C VAL A 856 -17.93 -7.97 -5.30
N ASP A 857 -18.86 -8.86 -5.56
CA ASP A 857 -19.17 -9.97 -4.66
C ASP A 857 -18.37 -11.22 -5.07
N LEU A 858 -17.36 -11.56 -4.26
CA LEU A 858 -16.55 -12.78 -4.39
C LEU A 858 -16.96 -13.86 -3.36
N GLY A 859 -18.10 -13.69 -2.67
CA GLY A 859 -18.61 -14.59 -1.63
C GLY A 859 -17.91 -14.39 -0.28
N GLN A 860 -18.62 -14.65 0.83
CA GLN A 860 -18.09 -14.45 2.18
C GLN A 860 -17.05 -15.53 2.55
N PRO A 861 -16.06 -15.23 3.41
CA PRO A 861 -15.22 -16.25 4.01
C PRO A 861 -16.07 -17.11 4.97
N GLU A 862 -15.99 -18.43 4.83
CA GLU A 862 -16.71 -19.39 5.67
C GLU A 862 -15.76 -20.04 6.69
N PRO A 863 -16.26 -20.55 7.82
CA PRO A 863 -15.45 -21.34 8.75
C PRO A 863 -14.76 -22.50 8.01
N ILE A 864 -13.47 -22.71 8.30
CA ILE A 864 -12.69 -23.76 7.62
C ILE A 864 -13.30 -25.14 7.96
N PRO A 865 -13.71 -25.94 6.97
CA PRO A 865 -14.33 -27.22 7.22
C PRO A 865 -13.31 -28.22 7.75
N ALA A 866 -13.75 -29.12 8.64
CA ALA A 866 -12.87 -30.12 9.26
C ALA A 866 -12.18 -31.04 8.24
N SER A 867 -12.82 -31.26 7.09
CA SER A 867 -12.32 -32.04 5.96
C SER A 867 -11.07 -31.44 5.30
N GLU A 868 -10.86 -30.11 5.39
CA GLU A 868 -9.71 -29.42 4.78
C GLU A 868 -8.47 -29.40 5.68
N TYR A 869 -8.60 -29.50 7.01
CA TYR A 869 -7.46 -29.37 7.93
C TYR A 869 -6.33 -30.36 7.63
N PHE A 870 -6.67 -31.61 7.30
CA PHE A 870 -5.66 -32.62 7.01
C PHE A 870 -4.91 -32.34 5.69
N GLY A 871 -5.65 -32.03 4.62
CA GLY A 871 -5.07 -31.72 3.31
C GLY A 871 -4.19 -30.47 3.36
N ALA A 872 -4.70 -29.40 3.99
CA ALA A 872 -3.95 -28.16 4.20
C ALA A 872 -2.68 -28.38 5.06
N CYS A 873 -2.73 -29.25 6.07
CA CYS A 873 -1.57 -29.59 6.89
C CYS A 873 -0.46 -30.27 6.07
N LEU A 874 -0.81 -31.30 5.28
CA LEU A 874 0.14 -31.98 4.39
C LEU A 874 0.76 -31.00 3.39
N TRP A 875 -0.04 -30.08 2.85
CA TRP A 875 0.42 -29.06 1.93
C TRP A 875 1.44 -28.12 2.56
N GLN A 876 1.18 -27.60 3.78
CA GLN A 876 2.14 -26.75 4.48
C GLN A 876 3.44 -27.49 4.82
N MET A 877 3.39 -28.80 5.10
CA MET A 877 4.59 -29.61 5.29
C MET A 877 5.45 -29.71 4.04
N VAL A 878 4.83 -29.84 2.87
CA VAL A 878 5.55 -29.89 1.58
C VAL A 878 6.11 -28.51 1.20
N LYS A 879 5.32 -27.44 1.35
CA LYS A 879 5.79 -26.07 1.07
C LYS A 879 6.90 -25.61 2.01
N ALA A 880 6.96 -26.16 3.23
CA ALA A 880 8.04 -25.86 4.16
C ALA A 880 9.42 -26.21 3.59
N LEU A 881 9.54 -27.21 2.69
CA LEU A 881 10.81 -27.60 2.05
C LEU A 881 11.51 -26.43 1.35
N HIS A 882 10.74 -25.49 0.79
CA HIS A 882 11.25 -24.31 0.09
C HIS A 882 11.13 -23.04 0.92
N SER A 883 10.05 -22.89 1.70
CA SER A 883 9.77 -21.68 2.49
C SER A 883 9.37 -22.04 3.94
N PRO A 884 10.30 -22.56 4.76
CA PRO A 884 9.99 -23.14 6.07
C PRO A 884 9.34 -22.17 7.03
N TYR A 885 9.86 -20.94 7.12
CA TYR A 885 9.41 -19.97 8.12
C TYR A 885 7.96 -19.51 7.87
N LYS A 886 7.59 -19.28 6.60
CA LYS A 886 6.20 -18.98 6.18
C LYS A 886 5.27 -20.16 6.52
N SER A 887 5.69 -21.39 6.19
CA SER A 887 4.89 -22.59 6.40
C SER A 887 4.68 -22.94 7.86
N VAL A 888 5.68 -22.73 8.73
CA VAL A 888 5.56 -22.91 10.18
C VAL A 888 4.47 -21.99 10.75
N MET A 889 4.51 -20.71 10.40
CA MET A 889 3.51 -19.73 10.85
C MET A 889 2.10 -20.07 10.35
N LYS A 890 1.96 -20.49 9.08
CA LYS A 890 0.68 -20.92 8.50
C LYS A 890 0.16 -22.20 9.16
N LEU A 891 1.03 -23.17 9.44
CA LEU A 891 0.66 -24.40 10.12
C LEU A 891 0.24 -24.14 11.57
N ALA A 892 0.91 -23.21 12.27
CA ALA A 892 0.51 -22.77 13.60
C ALA A 892 -0.89 -22.14 13.61
N LEU A 893 -1.23 -21.35 12.58
CA LEU A 893 -2.57 -20.79 12.41
C LEU A 893 -3.60 -21.88 12.12
N LEU A 894 -3.26 -22.85 11.25
CA LEU A 894 -4.12 -23.98 10.94
C LEU A 894 -4.41 -24.84 12.17
N GLU A 895 -3.40 -25.09 13.00
CA GLU A 895 -3.57 -25.80 14.27
C GLU A 895 -4.52 -25.05 15.20
N LYS A 896 -4.33 -23.74 15.36
CA LYS A 896 -5.26 -22.89 16.12
C LYS A 896 -6.68 -22.98 15.58
N TYR A 897 -6.86 -23.05 14.27
CA TYR A 897 -8.18 -23.17 13.66
C TYR A 897 -8.84 -24.54 13.93
N SER A 898 -8.04 -25.59 14.07
CA SER A 898 -8.52 -26.94 14.38
C SER A 898 -8.94 -27.15 15.85
N ASP A 899 -8.64 -26.20 16.74
CA ASP A 899 -8.95 -26.29 18.18
C ASP A 899 -10.45 -26.05 18.45
N LYS A 900 -11.17 -27.12 18.83
CA LYS A 900 -12.61 -27.10 19.12
C LYS A 900 -12.98 -26.33 20.38
N GLY A 901 -12.02 -25.96 21.23
CA GLY A 901 -12.24 -25.27 22.50
C GLY A 901 -12.37 -23.74 22.40
N GLN A 902 -12.16 -23.14 21.23
CA GLN A 902 -12.15 -21.68 21.05
C GLN A 902 -13.32 -21.20 20.19
N THR A 903 -13.95 -20.09 20.59
CA THR A 903 -14.95 -19.39 19.75
C THR A 903 -14.23 -18.84 18.52
N MET A 904 -14.43 -19.46 17.36
CA MET A 904 -13.58 -19.25 16.19
C MET A 904 -14.08 -18.10 15.31
N ARG A 905 -13.46 -16.93 15.48
CA ARG A 905 -13.51 -15.84 14.47
C ARG A 905 -12.24 -15.94 13.61
N LEU A 906 -12.41 -15.99 12.29
CA LEU A 906 -11.29 -16.05 11.33
C LEU A 906 -10.38 -14.82 11.49
N LEU A 907 -9.10 -14.99 11.18
CA LEU A 907 -8.11 -13.91 11.28
C LEU A 907 -8.45 -12.77 10.31
N CYS A 908 -8.93 -13.07 9.09
CA CYS A 908 -9.43 -12.05 8.17
C CYS A 908 -10.51 -11.15 8.81
N ASP A 909 -11.47 -11.72 9.55
CA ASP A 909 -12.52 -10.97 10.23
C ASP A 909 -12.01 -10.16 11.43
N ARG A 910 -10.98 -10.65 12.13
CA ARG A 910 -10.31 -9.88 13.20
C ARG A 910 -9.57 -8.67 12.65
N ILE A 911 -8.85 -8.84 11.53
CA ILE A 911 -8.17 -7.74 10.83
C ILE A 911 -9.22 -6.76 10.31
N LYS A 912 -10.30 -7.25 9.70
CA LYS A 912 -11.42 -6.40 9.26
C LYS A 912 -11.96 -5.58 10.43
N GLU A 913 -12.32 -6.22 11.53
CA GLU A 913 -12.79 -5.51 12.72
C GLU A 913 -11.78 -4.46 13.21
N ALA A 914 -10.49 -4.76 13.18
CA ALA A 914 -9.45 -3.81 13.57
C ALA A 914 -9.43 -2.58 12.66
N VAL A 915 -9.40 -2.80 11.34
CA VAL A 915 -9.40 -1.73 10.32
C VAL A 915 -10.67 -0.88 10.41
N LEU A 916 -11.84 -1.52 10.54
CA LEU A 916 -13.13 -0.82 10.60
C LEU A 916 -13.29 0.03 11.86
N ARG A 917 -12.66 -0.37 12.97
CA ARG A 917 -12.57 0.43 14.21
C ARG A 917 -11.49 1.52 14.17
N GLY A 918 -10.81 1.71 13.03
CA GLY A 918 -9.81 2.75 12.85
C GLY A 918 -8.49 2.49 13.58
N ARG A 919 -8.23 1.25 13.99
CA ARG A 919 -6.99 0.88 14.69
C ARG A 919 -5.82 0.94 13.72
N THR A 920 -4.70 1.55 14.12
CA THR A 920 -3.54 1.74 13.24
C THR A 920 -2.32 0.90 13.62
N ARG A 921 -2.33 0.32 14.83
CA ARG A 921 -1.22 -0.48 15.32
C ARG A 921 -0.95 -1.69 14.41
N PRO A 922 0.30 -1.89 13.94
CA PRO A 922 0.63 -2.92 12.97
C PRO A 922 0.21 -4.33 13.39
N GLU A 923 0.29 -4.68 14.67
CA GLU A 923 -0.09 -6.00 15.19
C GLU A 923 -1.58 -6.34 15.04
N TRP A 924 -2.42 -5.37 14.68
CA TRP A 924 -3.85 -5.58 14.45
C TRP A 924 -4.26 -5.52 12.97
N VAL A 925 -3.48 -4.83 12.12
CA VAL A 925 -3.87 -4.52 10.72
C VAL A 925 -2.86 -4.97 9.67
N ASP A 926 -1.61 -5.27 10.05
CA ASP A 926 -0.65 -5.94 9.17
C ASP A 926 -0.95 -7.45 9.15
N PRO A 927 -1.13 -8.08 7.98
CA PRO A 927 -1.55 -9.48 7.91
C PRO A 927 -0.59 -10.47 8.59
N TYR A 928 0.73 -10.22 8.55
CA TYR A 928 1.73 -11.13 9.14
C TYR A 928 1.93 -10.87 10.63
N LEU A 929 1.91 -9.61 11.07
CA LEU A 929 1.98 -9.29 12.51
C LEU A 929 0.68 -9.69 13.23
N ALA A 930 -0.48 -9.50 12.61
CA ALA A 930 -1.75 -9.97 13.16
C ALA A 930 -1.82 -11.52 13.23
N LEU A 931 -1.28 -12.20 12.21
CA LEU A 931 -1.12 -13.65 12.24
C LEU A 931 -0.24 -14.08 13.41
N PHE A 932 0.93 -13.47 13.54
CA PHE A 932 1.87 -13.79 14.61
C PHE A 932 1.29 -13.48 16.00
N ALA A 933 0.64 -12.33 16.18
CA ALA A 933 -0.04 -11.98 17.43
C ALA A 933 -1.12 -13.00 17.81
N SER A 934 -1.89 -13.47 16.82
CA SER A 934 -2.94 -14.49 17.01
C SER A 934 -2.37 -15.85 17.42
N ILE A 935 -1.31 -16.33 16.78
CA ILE A 935 -0.69 -17.62 17.13
C ILE A 935 0.11 -17.53 18.44
N ARG A 936 0.78 -16.40 18.71
CA ARG A 936 1.47 -16.15 19.98
C ARG A 936 0.51 -16.25 21.16
N GLN A 937 -0.66 -15.63 21.05
CA GLN A 937 -1.70 -15.71 22.09
C GLN A 937 -2.14 -17.17 22.33
N HIS A 938 -2.32 -17.95 21.27
CA HIS A 938 -2.72 -19.36 21.37
C HIS A 938 -1.64 -20.22 22.05
N TYR A 939 -0.39 -20.17 21.58
CA TYR A 939 0.71 -20.97 22.13
C TYR A 939 1.13 -20.54 23.55
N ALA A 940 0.96 -19.25 23.89
CA ALA A 940 1.12 -18.78 25.28
C ALA A 940 0.05 -19.37 26.19
N GLY A 941 -1.20 -19.49 25.72
CA GLY A 941 -2.27 -20.18 26.44
C GLY A 941 -2.00 -21.67 26.66
N LEU A 942 -1.23 -22.31 25.78
CA LEU A 942 -0.77 -23.70 25.93
C LEU A 942 0.47 -23.85 26.82
N GLY A 943 1.14 -22.77 27.19
CA GLY A 943 2.40 -22.80 27.95
C GLY A 943 3.61 -23.33 27.15
N ASP A 944 3.55 -23.32 25.82
CA ASP A 944 4.62 -23.85 24.94
C ASP A 944 5.65 -22.77 24.58
N ALA A 945 6.56 -22.49 25.53
CA ALA A 945 7.62 -21.49 25.36
C ALA A 945 8.57 -21.79 24.18
N ALA A 946 8.78 -23.06 23.86
CA ALA A 946 9.67 -23.47 22.76
C ALA A 946 9.08 -23.10 21.40
N SER A 947 7.80 -23.41 21.18
CA SER A 947 7.10 -23.00 19.95
C SER A 947 6.99 -21.47 19.84
N LEU A 948 6.77 -20.75 20.94
CA LEU A 948 6.75 -19.28 20.93
C LEU A 948 8.06 -18.68 20.46
N SER A 949 9.19 -19.17 20.98
CA SER A 949 10.52 -18.73 20.56
C SER A 949 10.76 -19.01 19.08
N LEU A 950 10.41 -20.22 18.61
CA LEU A 950 10.55 -20.59 17.20
C LEU A 950 9.70 -19.71 16.29
N LEU A 951 8.44 -19.44 16.66
CA LEU A 951 7.53 -18.62 15.86
C LEU A 951 8.04 -17.18 15.72
N ALA A 952 8.62 -16.62 16.77
CA ALA A 952 9.22 -15.28 16.72
C ALA A 952 10.43 -15.25 15.80
N GLU A 953 11.30 -16.26 15.88
CA GLU A 953 12.46 -16.42 15.00
C GLU A 953 12.03 -16.61 13.54
N CYS A 954 10.96 -17.38 13.28
CA CYS A 954 10.39 -17.55 11.94
C CYS A 954 9.81 -16.26 11.34
N LEU A 955 9.09 -15.46 12.14
CA LEU A 955 8.60 -14.15 11.69
C LEU A 955 9.76 -13.24 11.30
N TRP A 956 10.77 -13.17 12.17
CA TRP A 956 11.95 -12.34 11.95
C TRP A 956 12.69 -12.75 10.67
N LEU A 957 13.00 -14.03 10.48
CA LEU A 957 13.66 -14.54 9.27
C LEU A 957 12.82 -14.37 8.00
N LYS A 958 11.49 -14.44 8.12
CA LYS A 958 10.59 -14.20 6.97
C LYS A 958 10.54 -12.73 6.58
N ALA A 959 10.54 -11.84 7.58
CA ALA A 959 10.44 -10.40 7.39
C ALA A 959 11.79 -9.79 6.97
N ASP A 960 12.90 -10.36 7.44
CA ASP A 960 14.27 -9.88 7.16
C ASP A 960 14.41 -8.38 7.47
N VAL A 961 13.95 -8.03 8.67
CA VAL A 961 13.95 -6.65 9.17
C VAL A 961 14.83 -6.54 10.39
N ASP A 962 15.45 -5.37 10.53
CA ASP A 962 16.14 -5.05 11.77
C ASP A 962 15.12 -5.15 12.92
N PRO A 963 15.49 -5.78 14.05
CA PRO A 963 14.59 -5.93 15.18
C PRO A 963 14.00 -4.60 15.64
N GLU A 964 14.73 -3.50 15.50
CA GLU A 964 14.28 -2.14 15.82
C GLU A 964 13.08 -1.66 14.97
N ASP A 965 12.90 -2.22 13.76
CA ASP A 965 11.75 -1.95 12.89
C ASP A 965 10.50 -2.80 13.26
N LEU A 966 10.64 -3.75 14.18
CA LEU A 966 9.52 -4.52 14.73
C LEU A 966 9.02 -3.88 16.04
N PRO A 967 7.71 -3.98 16.36
CA PRO A 967 7.22 -3.43 17.62
C PRO A 967 7.95 -4.04 18.85
N PRO A 968 8.18 -3.26 19.93
CA PRO A 968 9.07 -3.66 21.03
C PRO A 968 8.74 -5.01 21.69
N GLU A 969 7.46 -5.36 21.79
CA GLU A 969 7.04 -6.68 22.31
C GLU A 969 7.51 -7.86 21.45
N PHE A 970 7.84 -7.64 20.18
CA PHE A 970 8.40 -8.66 19.27
C PHE A 970 9.92 -8.75 19.43
N VAL A 971 10.58 -7.62 19.64
CA VAL A 971 12.05 -7.50 19.79
C VAL A 971 12.57 -8.25 21.01
N GLN A 972 11.87 -8.16 22.15
CA GLN A 972 12.28 -8.79 23.41
C GLN A 972 12.39 -10.32 23.30
N VAL A 973 11.56 -10.95 22.46
CA VAL A 973 11.60 -12.40 22.21
C VAL A 973 12.73 -12.75 21.25
N ILE A 974 13.01 -11.88 20.28
CA ILE A 974 14.02 -12.08 19.24
C ILE A 974 15.45 -11.92 19.80
N GLN A 975 15.69 -10.92 20.67
CA GLN A 975 17.01 -10.59 21.24
C GLN A 975 17.68 -11.70 22.04
N ALA A 976 16.93 -12.71 22.52
CA ALA A 976 17.48 -13.82 23.28
C ALA A 976 18.24 -14.88 22.43
N SER A 977 18.20 -14.81 21.09
CA SER A 977 18.65 -15.89 20.17
C SER A 977 19.80 -15.54 19.19
N TRP A 978 20.54 -14.45 19.40
CA TRP A 978 21.40 -13.89 18.34
C TRP A 978 22.79 -14.51 18.22
N ALA A 979 22.86 -15.60 17.45
CA ALA A 979 24.04 -15.94 16.67
C ALA A 979 23.61 -16.29 15.23
N THR A 980 23.02 -15.33 14.52
CA THR A 980 22.56 -15.55 13.15
C THR A 980 23.74 -15.71 12.20
N GLY A 981 23.59 -16.57 11.18
CA GLY A 981 24.59 -16.76 10.13
C GLY A 981 25.62 -17.89 10.33
N THR A 982 25.59 -18.61 11.46
CA THR A 982 26.44 -19.80 11.64
C THR A 982 25.73 -21.08 11.22
N PHE A 983 26.50 -22.05 10.72
CA PHE A 983 25.99 -23.38 10.34
C PHE A 983 25.30 -24.09 11.51
N ALA A 984 25.85 -23.96 12.71
CA ALA A 984 25.30 -24.55 13.93
C ALA A 984 23.88 -24.05 14.22
N ASN A 985 23.62 -22.76 13.99
CA ASN A 985 22.30 -22.19 14.20
C ASN A 985 21.30 -22.55 13.11
N SER A 986 21.73 -22.66 11.85
CA SER A 986 20.89 -23.24 10.79
C SER A 986 20.48 -24.68 11.11
N LEU A 987 21.39 -25.50 11.64
CA LEU A 987 21.09 -26.87 12.04
C LEU A 987 20.13 -26.94 13.24
N ARG A 988 20.34 -26.10 14.26
CA ARG A 988 19.43 -25.96 15.42
C ARG A 988 18.02 -25.60 14.96
N LEU A 989 17.92 -24.54 14.15
CA LEU A 989 16.65 -24.03 13.66
C LEU A 989 15.94 -25.06 12.77
N GLY A 990 16.68 -25.70 11.86
CA GLY A 990 16.14 -26.77 11.03
C GLY A 990 15.56 -27.93 11.84
N GLY A 991 16.23 -28.30 12.94
CA GLY A 991 15.74 -29.28 13.91
C GLY A 991 14.45 -28.85 14.62
N LEU A 992 14.37 -27.59 15.08
CA LEU A 992 13.20 -27.04 15.75
C LEU A 992 12.00 -26.94 14.80
N VAL A 993 12.20 -26.46 13.57
CA VAL A 993 11.15 -26.43 12.54
C VAL A 993 10.61 -27.84 12.31
N ASN A 994 11.48 -28.83 12.10
CA ASN A 994 11.04 -30.20 11.86
C ASN A 994 10.23 -30.76 13.05
N GLN A 995 10.70 -30.57 14.29
CA GLN A 995 9.99 -30.99 15.50
C GLN A 995 8.60 -30.34 15.60
N PHE A 996 8.52 -29.04 15.34
CA PHE A 996 7.27 -28.29 15.34
C PHE A 996 6.30 -28.83 14.28
N MET A 997 6.74 -29.00 13.04
CA MET A 997 5.90 -29.47 11.94
C MET A 997 5.32 -30.87 12.21
N ILE A 998 6.15 -31.79 12.73
CA ILE A 998 5.70 -33.15 13.12
C ILE A 998 4.70 -33.09 14.27
N ALA A 999 4.97 -32.25 15.29
CA ALA A 999 4.08 -32.11 16.44
C ALA A 999 2.72 -31.53 16.05
N ALA A 1000 2.70 -30.46 15.25
CA ALA A 1000 1.49 -29.85 14.72
C ALA A 1000 0.69 -30.83 13.84
N TYR A 1001 1.36 -31.56 12.94
CA TYR A 1001 0.73 -32.60 12.14
C TYR A 1001 0.05 -33.67 13.01
N ARG A 1002 0.73 -34.16 14.07
CA ARG A 1002 0.15 -35.15 14.98
C ARG A 1002 -1.04 -34.62 15.76
N ARG A 1003 -1.03 -33.35 16.18
CA ARG A 1003 -2.15 -32.72 16.91
C ARG A 1003 -3.37 -32.56 16.01
N ILE A 1004 -3.20 -32.01 14.80
CA ILE A 1004 -4.27 -31.89 13.80
C ILE A 1004 -4.83 -33.27 13.45
N GLN A 1005 -3.96 -34.27 13.22
CA GLN A 1005 -4.38 -35.64 12.93
C GLN A 1005 -5.12 -36.29 14.11
N GLY A 1006 -4.66 -36.04 15.35
CA GLY A 1006 -5.28 -36.55 16.57
C GLY A 1006 -6.72 -36.08 16.74
N GLY A 1007 -6.99 -34.81 16.43
CA GLY A 1007 -8.34 -34.22 16.45
C GLY A 1007 -9.33 -34.80 15.42
N LEU A 1008 -8.81 -35.43 14.35
CA LEU A 1008 -9.58 -35.95 13.22
C LEU A 1008 -9.85 -37.47 13.27
N ARG A 1009 -9.32 -38.22 14.24
CA ARG A 1009 -9.44 -39.68 14.31
C ARG A 1009 -10.88 -40.21 14.44
N ALA A 1010 -11.87 -39.36 14.71
CA ALA A 1010 -13.29 -39.72 14.68
C ALA A 1010 -13.98 -39.52 13.31
N ASP A 1011 -13.44 -38.68 12.41
CA ASP A 1011 -14.12 -38.18 11.19
C ASP A 1011 -13.37 -38.44 9.88
N ARG A 1012 -12.39 -39.37 9.87
CA ARG A 1012 -11.51 -39.67 8.73
C ARG A 1012 -12.21 -40.01 7.40
N ALA A 1013 -13.50 -40.34 7.42
CA ALA A 1013 -14.28 -40.66 6.22
C ALA A 1013 -14.61 -39.44 5.33
N SER A 1014 -14.20 -38.21 5.69
CA SER A 1014 -14.67 -36.96 5.08
C SER A 1014 -13.59 -36.04 4.47
N ALA A 1015 -12.31 -36.42 4.40
CA ALA A 1015 -11.24 -35.52 3.93
C ALA A 1015 -11.46 -35.08 2.47
N SER A 1016 -11.31 -33.77 2.17
CA SER A 1016 -11.55 -33.17 0.84
C SER A 1016 -10.44 -33.41 -0.18
N ILE A 1017 -9.35 -34.08 0.22
CA ILE A 1017 -8.20 -34.40 -0.62
C ILE A 1017 -8.45 -35.64 -1.50
N THR A 1018 -8.02 -35.62 -2.76
CA THR A 1018 -8.14 -36.80 -3.62
C THR A 1018 -7.23 -37.95 -3.12
N PRO A 1019 -7.58 -39.23 -3.33
CA PRO A 1019 -6.73 -40.35 -2.92
C PRO A 1019 -5.33 -40.32 -3.57
N GLN A 1020 -5.22 -39.79 -4.78
CA GLN A 1020 -3.96 -39.62 -5.51
C GLN A 1020 -3.09 -38.55 -4.83
N ASP A 1021 -3.64 -37.37 -4.52
CA ASP A 1021 -2.91 -36.29 -3.85
C ASP A 1021 -2.48 -36.71 -2.44
N MET A 1022 -3.33 -37.44 -1.72
CA MET A 1022 -2.98 -38.01 -0.41
C MET A 1022 -1.76 -38.93 -0.49
N THR A 1023 -1.71 -39.79 -1.52
CA THR A 1023 -0.60 -40.73 -1.73
C THR A 1023 0.69 -39.97 -2.10
N ARG A 1024 0.60 -39.00 -3.01
CA ARG A 1024 1.73 -38.16 -3.45
C ARG A 1024 2.33 -37.37 -2.28
N LEU A 1025 1.52 -36.56 -1.60
CA LEU A 1025 1.98 -35.73 -0.48
C LEU A 1025 2.48 -36.58 0.68
N GLY A 1026 1.78 -37.68 1.00
CA GLY A 1026 2.18 -38.59 2.06
C GLY A 1026 3.55 -39.25 1.81
N ARG A 1027 3.79 -39.73 0.59
CA ARG A 1027 5.08 -40.32 0.19
C ARG A 1027 6.20 -39.28 0.17
N ARG A 1028 5.94 -38.06 -0.33
CA ARG A 1028 6.91 -36.94 -0.30
C ARG A 1028 7.32 -36.55 1.13
N ILE A 1029 6.35 -36.49 2.04
CA ILE A 1029 6.61 -36.24 3.47
C ILE A 1029 7.40 -37.39 4.08
N ALA A 1030 7.05 -38.64 3.81
CA ALA A 1030 7.82 -39.78 4.29
C ALA A 1030 9.27 -39.75 3.76
N ALA A 1031 9.46 -39.47 2.46
CA ALA A 1031 10.78 -39.38 1.83
C ALA A 1031 11.65 -38.27 2.44
N ASN A 1032 11.09 -37.15 2.89
CA ASN A 1032 11.88 -36.06 3.49
C ASN A 1032 12.05 -36.17 5.01
N PHE A 1033 11.02 -36.61 5.74
CA PHE A 1033 10.99 -36.53 7.19
C PHE A 1033 11.15 -37.88 7.91
N ALA A 1034 10.93 -39.02 7.25
CA ALA A 1034 11.04 -40.32 7.89
C ALA A 1034 12.51 -40.75 8.09
N GLN A 1035 12.79 -41.28 9.28
CA GLN A 1035 14.03 -41.99 9.58
C GLN A 1035 13.96 -43.39 8.97
N ARG A 1036 14.92 -43.74 8.12
CA ARG A 1036 15.05 -45.07 7.50
C ARG A 1036 16.48 -45.57 7.69
N GLU A 1037 16.63 -46.88 7.85
CA GLU A 1037 17.94 -47.50 7.96
C GLU A 1037 18.79 -47.20 6.72
N HIS A 1038 20.07 -46.91 6.93
CA HIS A 1038 21.05 -46.52 5.90
C HIS A 1038 20.76 -45.23 5.13
N LYS A 1039 19.67 -44.51 5.42
CA LYS A 1039 19.35 -43.23 4.78
C LYS A 1039 20.39 -42.18 5.13
N VAL A 1040 20.90 -41.50 4.11
CA VAL A 1040 21.70 -40.28 4.26
C VAL A 1040 20.73 -39.16 4.60
N SER A 1041 20.78 -38.71 5.86
CA SER A 1041 19.85 -37.68 6.35
C SER A 1041 20.03 -36.36 5.60
N LEU A 1042 18.96 -35.81 5.05
CA LEU A 1042 18.94 -34.40 4.66
C LEU A 1042 18.88 -33.53 5.93
N VAL A 1043 19.57 -32.39 5.90
CA VAL A 1043 19.42 -31.31 6.86
C VAL A 1043 18.31 -30.42 6.31
N PRO A 1044 17.11 -30.49 6.90
CA PRO A 1044 16.03 -29.65 6.43
C PRO A 1044 16.36 -28.20 6.79
N PHE A 1045 16.15 -27.30 5.84
CA PHE A 1045 16.22 -25.85 6.04
C PHE A 1045 17.62 -25.29 6.34
N LEU A 1046 18.66 -25.82 5.68
CA LEU A 1046 19.98 -25.21 5.67
C LEU A 1046 19.93 -23.89 4.88
N SER A 1047 20.39 -22.78 5.47
CA SER A 1047 20.43 -21.48 4.77
C SER A 1047 21.48 -21.51 3.64
N GLU A 1048 21.15 -20.93 2.49
CA GLU A 1048 22.08 -20.76 1.36
C GLU A 1048 23.23 -19.79 1.70
N ASP A 1049 23.05 -18.93 2.71
CA ASP A 1049 24.06 -17.95 3.12
C ASP A 1049 25.24 -18.55 3.89
N VAL A 1050 25.12 -19.80 4.35
CA VAL A 1050 26.18 -20.49 5.08
C VAL A 1050 27.20 -21.07 4.09
N ALA A 1051 28.13 -20.21 3.67
CA ALA A 1051 29.23 -20.61 2.79
C ALA A 1051 30.49 -20.94 3.62
N PHE A 1052 31.02 -22.15 3.43
CA PHE A 1052 32.36 -22.48 3.90
C PHE A 1052 33.40 -22.01 2.88
N THR A 1053 34.56 -21.57 3.35
CA THR A 1053 35.74 -21.29 2.50
C THR A 1053 36.68 -22.48 2.42
N GLU A 1054 36.60 -23.37 3.42
CA GLU A 1054 37.45 -24.53 3.54
C GLU A 1054 36.76 -25.63 4.36
N LEU A 1055 36.92 -26.89 3.96
CA LEU A 1055 36.52 -28.06 4.73
C LEU A 1055 37.75 -28.84 5.20
N TYR A 1056 37.81 -29.20 6.48
CA TYR A 1056 38.88 -29.97 7.08
C TYR A 1056 38.38 -31.33 7.58
N PHE A 1057 38.83 -32.42 6.94
CA PHE A 1057 38.48 -33.80 7.30
C PHE A 1057 39.51 -34.42 8.25
N TYR A 1058 39.05 -35.15 9.26
CA TYR A 1058 39.93 -35.79 10.25
C TYR A 1058 39.32 -37.07 10.82
N ALA A 1059 40.13 -37.87 11.51
CA ALA A 1059 39.71 -39.18 12.03
C ALA A 1059 40.02 -39.33 13.52
N GLU A 1060 39.02 -39.67 14.31
CA GLU A 1060 39.14 -39.94 15.75
C GLU A 1060 39.19 -41.46 15.97
N LYS A 1061 40.29 -41.98 16.52
CA LYS A 1061 40.46 -43.42 16.79
C LYS A 1061 40.83 -43.66 18.26
N ALA A 1062 39.83 -44.07 19.05
CA ALA A 1062 40.04 -44.49 20.43
C ALA A 1062 40.39 -46.01 20.50
N PRO A 1063 41.23 -46.46 21.44
CA PRO A 1063 41.55 -47.87 21.62
C PRO A 1063 40.28 -48.73 21.80
N GLY A 1064 40.14 -49.80 21.01
CA GLY A 1064 38.99 -50.71 21.08
C GLY A 1064 37.67 -50.19 20.48
N LYS A 1065 37.63 -48.96 19.93
CA LYS A 1065 36.44 -48.39 19.27
C LYS A 1065 36.65 -48.27 17.76
N ARG A 1066 35.54 -48.27 17.00
CA ARG A 1066 35.55 -47.96 15.56
C ARG A 1066 36.08 -46.55 15.33
N THR A 1067 36.76 -46.34 14.21
CA THR A 1067 37.21 -45.02 13.78
C THR A 1067 35.99 -44.15 13.46
N VAL A 1068 35.97 -42.94 13.99
CA VAL A 1068 34.95 -41.94 13.73
C VAL A 1068 35.56 -40.88 12.82
N TRP A 1069 34.95 -40.70 11.66
CA TRP A 1069 35.33 -39.69 10.68
C TRP A 1069 34.58 -38.40 10.96
N ALA A 1070 35.23 -37.27 10.77
CA ALA A 1070 34.64 -35.98 11.09
C ALA A 1070 35.08 -34.90 10.10
N VAL A 1071 34.24 -33.88 9.94
CA VAL A 1071 34.52 -32.72 9.10
C VAL A 1071 34.27 -31.43 9.89
N LYS A 1072 35.20 -30.50 9.75
CA LYS A 1072 35.10 -29.10 10.22
C LYS A 1072 35.01 -28.18 9.02
N GLY A 1073 34.37 -27.03 9.19
CA GLY A 1073 34.30 -26.00 8.17
C GLY A 1073 34.87 -24.68 8.66
N LYS A 1074 35.55 -23.97 7.78
CA LYS A 1074 35.93 -22.57 7.99
C LYS A 1074 34.85 -21.68 7.38
N GLU A 1075 33.99 -21.11 8.22
CA GLU A 1075 32.91 -20.23 7.75
C GLU A 1075 33.49 -18.95 7.11
N LYS A 1076 32.79 -18.39 6.13
CA LYS A 1076 33.15 -17.13 5.49
C LYS A 1076 32.87 -15.98 6.47
N ALA A 1077 33.92 -15.24 6.86
CA ALA A 1077 33.79 -14.13 7.81
C ALA A 1077 32.78 -13.06 7.33
N THR A 1078 31.68 -12.88 8.06
CA THR A 1078 30.72 -11.79 7.88
C THR A 1078 31.05 -10.65 8.85
N GLY A 1079 31.95 -9.75 8.43
CA GLY A 1079 32.26 -8.51 9.16
C GLY A 1079 33.72 -8.35 9.62
N LYS A 1080 34.05 -7.16 10.14
CA LYS A 1080 35.44 -6.74 10.47
C LYS A 1080 36.06 -7.41 11.71
N ALA A 1081 35.36 -8.34 12.38
CA ALA A 1081 35.82 -8.93 13.64
C ALA A 1081 35.48 -10.43 13.82
N ALA A 1082 35.22 -11.18 12.74
CA ALA A 1082 34.99 -12.62 12.87
C ALA A 1082 36.34 -13.36 13.03
N VAL A 1083 36.52 -14.03 14.17
CA VAL A 1083 37.66 -14.92 14.43
C VAL A 1083 37.55 -16.11 13.47
N GLU A 1084 38.63 -16.39 12.73
CA GLU A 1084 38.74 -17.55 11.85
C GLU A 1084 38.84 -18.86 12.68
N SER A 1085 37.73 -19.42 13.14
CA SER A 1085 37.69 -20.75 13.78
C SER A 1085 37.18 -21.83 12.81
N LEU A 1086 37.77 -23.03 12.90
CA LEU A 1086 37.26 -24.24 12.25
C LEU A 1086 36.17 -24.85 13.13
N GLU A 1087 34.91 -24.71 12.72
CA GLU A 1087 33.75 -25.21 13.46
C GLU A 1087 33.42 -26.67 13.08
N PRO A 1088 33.05 -27.53 14.04
CA PRO A 1088 32.63 -28.91 13.75
C PRO A 1088 31.28 -28.94 13.01
N ILE A 1089 31.26 -29.63 11.86
CA ILE A 1089 30.04 -29.79 11.04
C ILE A 1089 29.35 -31.12 11.36
N ARG A 1090 30.06 -32.25 11.21
CA ARG A 1090 29.48 -33.59 11.39
C ARG A 1090 30.52 -34.65 11.73
N ARG A 1091 30.07 -35.69 12.42
CA ARG A 1091 30.81 -36.94 12.68
C ARG A 1091 30.01 -38.15 12.19
N ASP A 1092 30.71 -39.15 11.66
CA ASP A 1092 30.11 -40.40 11.18
C ASP A 1092 31.11 -41.57 11.33
N THR A 1093 30.62 -42.78 11.58
CA THR A 1093 31.47 -43.99 11.62
C THR A 1093 31.78 -44.53 10.22
N ASP A 1094 31.07 -44.08 9.19
CA ASP A 1094 31.25 -44.44 7.79
C ASP A 1094 31.64 -43.20 6.97
N VAL A 1095 32.86 -43.19 6.44
CA VAL A 1095 33.40 -42.09 5.65
C VAL A 1095 32.63 -41.91 4.33
N ALA A 1096 32.17 -42.98 3.69
CA ALA A 1096 31.40 -42.87 2.45
C ALA A 1096 30.06 -42.17 2.72
N ARG A 1097 29.43 -42.51 3.84
CA ARG A 1097 28.20 -41.84 4.30
C ARG A 1097 28.44 -40.39 4.67
N LEU A 1098 29.56 -40.07 5.32
CA LEU A 1098 29.94 -38.69 5.64
C LEU A 1098 30.10 -37.85 4.36
N LEU A 1099 30.81 -38.36 3.35
CA LEU A 1099 31.01 -37.67 2.07
C LEU A 1099 29.71 -37.51 1.30
N ALA A 1100 28.88 -38.56 1.23
CA ALA A 1100 27.55 -38.49 0.63
C ALA A 1100 26.67 -37.42 1.32
N TRP A 1101 26.74 -37.34 2.64
CA TRP A 1101 26.00 -36.36 3.44
C TRP A 1101 26.45 -34.93 3.16
N VAL A 1102 27.77 -34.69 3.06
CA VAL A 1102 28.33 -33.37 2.72
C VAL A 1102 27.85 -32.91 1.33
N VAL A 1103 27.83 -33.83 0.36
CA VAL A 1103 27.41 -33.53 -1.02
C VAL A 1103 25.91 -33.26 -1.12
N VAL A 1104 25.06 -34.16 -0.61
CA VAL A 1104 23.60 -34.05 -0.78
C VAL A 1104 23.01 -32.82 -0.06
N ASN A 1105 23.66 -32.36 1.02
CA ASN A 1105 23.26 -31.16 1.75
C ASN A 1105 23.84 -29.86 1.18
N GLY A 1106 24.61 -29.91 0.09
CA GLY A 1106 25.19 -28.71 -0.55
C GLY A 1106 26.30 -28.05 0.26
N ILE A 1107 26.94 -28.76 1.19
CA ILE A 1107 28.05 -28.23 2.02
C ILE A 1107 29.35 -28.15 1.20
N TYR A 1108 29.48 -28.98 0.16
CA TYR A 1108 30.60 -28.97 -0.77
C TYR A 1108 30.15 -28.59 -2.18
N GLU A 1109 30.88 -27.68 -2.81
CA GLU A 1109 30.78 -27.35 -4.23
C GLU A 1109 32.16 -27.48 -4.92
N PRO A 1110 32.20 -27.81 -6.22
CA PRO A 1110 33.46 -27.86 -6.96
C PRO A 1110 34.22 -26.53 -6.88
N GLY A 1111 35.45 -26.56 -6.37
CA GLY A 1111 36.28 -25.37 -6.16
C GLY A 1111 36.46 -24.97 -4.69
N LEU A 1112 35.64 -25.51 -3.77
CA LEU A 1112 35.83 -25.33 -2.33
C LEU A 1112 37.15 -25.98 -1.87
N ALA A 1113 37.93 -25.28 -1.03
CA ALA A 1113 39.18 -25.82 -0.51
C ALA A 1113 38.90 -26.99 0.43
N VAL A 1114 39.58 -28.13 0.20
CA VAL A 1114 39.47 -29.32 1.04
C VAL A 1114 40.83 -29.67 1.59
N GLN A 1115 40.95 -29.63 2.91
CA GLN A 1115 42.09 -30.14 3.66
C GLN A 1115 41.71 -31.37 4.45
N ALA A 1116 42.72 -32.15 4.82
CA ALA A 1116 42.52 -33.27 5.71
C ALA A 1116 43.78 -33.61 6.52
N GLU A 1117 43.59 -34.27 7.65
CA GLU A 1117 44.68 -34.70 8.52
C GLU A 1117 45.68 -35.61 7.79
N LYS A 1118 46.99 -35.34 7.96
CA LYS A 1118 48.08 -36.05 7.25
C LYS A 1118 48.09 -37.57 7.49
N THR A 1119 47.48 -38.03 8.58
CA THR A 1119 47.41 -39.43 9.03
C THR A 1119 46.03 -40.04 8.90
N LEU A 1120 45.21 -39.61 7.92
CA LEU A 1120 43.93 -40.25 7.55
C LEU A 1120 44.04 -41.72 7.09
N ALA A 1121 45.23 -42.32 7.22
CA ALA A 1121 45.55 -43.69 6.89
C ALA A 1121 44.42 -44.63 7.36
N PRO A 1122 43.75 -45.34 6.44
CA PRO A 1122 44.21 -45.67 5.09
C PRO A 1122 43.75 -44.75 3.93
N ILE A 1123 43.05 -43.64 4.16
CA ILE A 1123 42.47 -42.78 3.11
C ILE A 1123 43.43 -41.66 2.70
N ALA A 1124 43.58 -41.37 1.40
CA ALA A 1124 44.33 -40.20 0.93
C ALA A 1124 43.42 -38.99 0.67
N VAL A 1125 43.92 -37.78 0.97
CA VAL A 1125 43.18 -36.51 0.75
C VAL A 1125 42.73 -36.34 -0.69
N MET A 1126 43.56 -36.74 -1.65
CA MET A 1126 43.22 -36.68 -3.08
C MET A 1126 42.05 -37.60 -3.45
N ASP A 1127 41.90 -38.74 -2.77
CA ASP A 1127 40.77 -39.64 -3.00
C ASP A 1127 39.48 -39.06 -2.40
N VAL A 1128 39.57 -38.35 -1.25
CA VAL A 1128 38.43 -37.61 -0.68
C VAL A 1128 37.96 -36.51 -1.62
N LEU A 1129 38.88 -35.68 -2.14
CA LEU A 1129 38.55 -34.62 -3.09
C LEU A 1129 37.94 -35.17 -4.38
N ALA A 1130 38.53 -36.23 -4.94
CA ALA A 1130 38.01 -36.88 -6.13
C ALA A 1130 36.60 -37.45 -5.91
N LEU A 1131 36.36 -38.09 -4.76
CA LEU A 1131 35.03 -38.60 -4.40
C LEU A 1131 34.00 -37.48 -4.24
N LEU A 1132 34.33 -36.38 -3.57
CA LEU A 1132 33.41 -35.26 -3.42
C LEU A 1132 33.00 -34.70 -4.80
N GLN A 1133 33.97 -34.47 -5.69
CA GLN A 1133 33.70 -34.00 -7.05
C GLN A 1133 32.85 -34.99 -7.86
N ASP A 1134 33.20 -36.28 -7.83
CA ASP A 1134 32.49 -37.31 -8.57
C ASP A 1134 31.07 -37.55 -8.04
N LEU A 1135 30.88 -37.52 -6.71
CA LEU A 1135 29.58 -37.66 -6.08
C LEU A 1135 28.69 -36.45 -6.43
N THR A 1136 29.21 -35.21 -6.40
CA THR A 1136 28.44 -34.03 -6.79
C THR A 1136 27.97 -34.11 -8.25
N ALA A 1137 28.82 -34.62 -9.16
CA ALA A 1137 28.44 -34.78 -10.56
C ALA A 1137 27.44 -35.94 -10.78
N PHE A 1138 27.61 -37.06 -10.07
CA PHE A 1138 26.78 -38.26 -10.24
C PHE A 1138 25.45 -38.20 -9.50
N PHE A 1139 25.36 -37.43 -8.42
CA PHE A 1139 24.17 -37.19 -7.62
C PHE A 1139 23.82 -35.69 -7.60
N PRO A 1140 23.30 -35.14 -8.71
CA PRO A 1140 22.90 -33.73 -8.77
C PRO A 1140 21.86 -33.45 -7.69
N ARG A 1141 22.18 -32.51 -6.80
CA ARG A 1141 21.35 -32.19 -5.63
C ARG A 1141 19.88 -31.91 -6.00
N ARG A 1142 19.64 -31.18 -7.08
CA ARG A 1142 18.28 -30.82 -7.54
C ARG A 1142 17.44 -32.05 -7.85
N GLU A 1143 18.01 -33.07 -8.49
CA GLU A 1143 17.29 -34.29 -8.85
C GLU A 1143 16.96 -35.19 -7.64
N ILE A 1144 17.74 -35.06 -6.56
CA ILE A 1144 17.51 -35.82 -5.34
C ILE A 1144 16.53 -35.10 -4.43
N VAL A 1145 16.70 -33.80 -4.21
CA VAL A 1145 15.92 -33.07 -3.19
C VAL A 1145 14.53 -32.66 -3.71
N ASP A 1146 14.38 -32.50 -5.03
CA ASP A 1146 13.10 -32.10 -5.67
C ASP A 1146 12.81 -32.93 -6.93
N PRO A 1147 12.49 -34.23 -6.78
CA PRO A 1147 12.11 -35.09 -7.90
C PRO A 1147 10.72 -34.73 -8.45
N ASP A 1148 10.41 -35.20 -9.67
CA ASP A 1148 9.09 -35.00 -10.29
C ASP A 1148 7.97 -35.55 -9.39
N MET A 1149 6.90 -34.77 -9.20
CA MET A 1149 5.77 -35.12 -8.35
C MET A 1149 5.07 -36.41 -8.79
N GLU A 1150 5.11 -36.75 -10.09
CA GLU A 1150 4.53 -37.98 -10.61
C GLU A 1150 5.27 -39.24 -10.16
N GLU A 1151 6.55 -39.13 -9.79
CA GLU A 1151 7.33 -40.27 -9.28
C GLU A 1151 6.81 -40.78 -7.94
N TYR A 1152 6.15 -39.93 -7.15
CA TYR A 1152 5.54 -40.35 -5.87
C TYR A 1152 4.30 -41.23 -6.07
N LEU A 1153 3.68 -41.26 -7.25
CA LEU A 1153 2.63 -42.25 -7.53
C LEU A 1153 3.20 -43.63 -7.85
N GLN A 1154 4.43 -43.69 -8.35
CA GLN A 1154 5.10 -44.94 -8.68
C GLN A 1154 5.74 -45.56 -7.43
N ASP A 1155 5.92 -46.89 -7.47
CA ASP A 1155 6.62 -47.59 -6.39
C ASP A 1155 8.09 -47.19 -6.32
N GLU A 1156 8.63 -47.20 -5.10
CA GLU A 1156 10.01 -46.79 -4.83
C GLU A 1156 11.01 -47.73 -5.52
N ARG A 1157 11.92 -47.15 -6.30
CA ARG A 1157 12.99 -47.86 -7.02
C ARG A 1157 14.31 -47.09 -7.00
N VAL A 1158 15.41 -47.81 -7.15
CA VAL A 1158 16.76 -47.23 -7.30
C VAL A 1158 16.90 -46.60 -8.69
N THR A 1159 17.37 -45.35 -8.74
CA THR A 1159 17.64 -44.63 -10.00
C THR A 1159 19.12 -44.64 -10.36
N ARG A 1160 19.99 -44.38 -9.37
CA ARG A 1160 21.45 -44.33 -9.53
C ARG A 1160 22.13 -45.05 -8.37
N ALA A 1161 23.24 -45.74 -8.64
CA ALA A 1161 24.05 -46.42 -7.64
C ALA A 1161 25.55 -46.20 -7.85
N TYR A 1162 26.25 -45.82 -6.78
CA TYR A 1162 27.67 -45.50 -6.77
C TYR A 1162 28.38 -46.44 -5.80
N VAL A 1163 29.27 -47.29 -6.31
CA VAL A 1163 29.96 -48.31 -5.52
C VAL A 1163 31.41 -47.89 -5.27
N ILE A 1164 31.79 -47.80 -4.00
CA ILE A 1164 33.12 -47.39 -3.56
C ILE A 1164 33.82 -48.61 -2.95
N LEU A 1165 34.94 -49.04 -3.55
CA LEU A 1165 35.67 -50.22 -3.09
C LEU A 1165 36.85 -49.84 -2.21
N ASN A 1166 37.00 -50.53 -1.09
CA ASN A 1166 38.18 -50.45 -0.21
C ASN A 1166 38.56 -49.02 0.23
N LEU A 1167 37.59 -48.14 0.44
CA LEU A 1167 37.86 -46.74 0.81
C LEU A 1167 38.61 -46.65 2.14
N ALA A 1168 38.12 -47.32 3.19
CA ALA A 1168 38.74 -47.33 4.51
C ALA A 1168 39.60 -48.59 4.75
N VAL A 1169 40.12 -49.20 3.69
CA VAL A 1169 40.95 -50.41 3.74
C VAL A 1169 42.40 -50.06 3.38
N PRO A 1170 43.42 -50.61 4.08
CA PRO A 1170 44.81 -50.40 3.72
C PRO A 1170 45.10 -50.68 2.24
N PRO A 1171 45.82 -49.79 1.53
CA PRO A 1171 46.00 -49.87 0.08
C PRO A 1171 46.77 -51.10 -0.41
N ASP A 1172 47.53 -51.77 0.46
CA ASP A 1172 48.26 -53.03 0.19
C ASP A 1172 47.34 -54.25 0.04
N LYS A 1173 46.05 -54.15 0.40
CA LYS A 1173 45.11 -55.26 0.31
C LYS A 1173 44.63 -55.49 -1.13
N ASN A 1174 44.90 -56.69 -1.65
CA ASN A 1174 44.61 -57.11 -3.02
C ASN A 1174 43.24 -57.81 -3.20
N LYS A 1175 42.37 -57.77 -2.19
CA LYS A 1175 40.99 -58.29 -2.24
C LYS A 1175 40.00 -57.16 -1.98
N ILE A 1176 38.77 -57.29 -2.47
CA ILE A 1176 37.67 -56.39 -2.07
C ILE A 1176 37.25 -56.81 -0.67
N LEU A 1177 37.67 -56.04 0.34
CA LEU A 1177 37.35 -56.27 1.75
C LEU A 1177 36.22 -55.36 2.23
N GLN A 1178 35.96 -54.27 1.52
CA GLN A 1178 34.88 -53.35 1.81
C GLN A 1178 34.27 -52.82 0.51
N ALA A 1179 32.95 -52.73 0.47
CA ALA A 1179 32.21 -52.03 -0.58
C ALA A 1179 31.14 -51.14 0.04
N SER A 1180 31.26 -49.82 -0.14
CA SER A 1180 30.22 -48.85 0.22
C SER A 1180 29.36 -48.54 -1.00
N VAL A 1181 28.05 -48.75 -0.91
CA VAL A 1181 27.10 -48.44 -1.98
C VAL A 1181 26.28 -47.23 -1.57
N ILE A 1182 26.45 -46.13 -2.30
CA ILE A 1182 25.60 -44.94 -2.20
C ILE A 1182 24.57 -45.02 -3.33
N TYR A 1183 23.28 -44.89 -3.05
CA TYR A 1183 22.25 -44.98 -4.10
C TYR A 1183 21.09 -44.03 -3.88
N SER A 1184 20.54 -43.50 -4.97
CA SER A 1184 19.36 -42.62 -4.96
C SER A 1184 18.11 -43.37 -5.40
N THR A 1185 16.94 -42.91 -4.95
CA THR A 1185 15.64 -43.44 -5.36
C THR A 1185 14.84 -42.42 -6.18
N ASN A 1186 13.82 -42.88 -6.91
CA ASN A 1186 12.90 -42.01 -7.64
C ASN A 1186 12.05 -41.12 -6.71
N TRP A 1187 11.99 -41.43 -5.41
CA TRP A 1187 11.33 -40.60 -4.40
C TRP A 1187 12.24 -39.49 -3.84
N GLY A 1188 13.47 -39.37 -4.34
CA GLY A 1188 14.40 -38.32 -3.91
C GLY A 1188 15.15 -38.64 -2.61
N GLU A 1189 15.34 -39.92 -2.28
CA GLU A 1189 16.11 -40.32 -1.10
C GLU A 1189 17.50 -40.82 -1.49
N LEU A 1190 18.50 -40.51 -0.66
CA LEU A 1190 19.86 -41.02 -0.79
C LEU A 1190 20.16 -41.99 0.36
N PHE A 1191 20.77 -43.12 0.05
CA PHE A 1191 21.15 -44.15 1.01
C PHE A 1191 22.64 -44.45 0.90
N CYS A 1192 23.27 -44.87 2.00
CA CYS A 1192 24.64 -45.36 2.03
C CYS A 1192 24.73 -46.60 2.90
N GLN A 1193 25.09 -47.73 2.28
CA GLN A 1193 25.25 -49.01 2.96
C GLN A 1193 26.64 -49.57 2.69
N THR A 1194 27.37 -49.92 3.74
CA THR A 1194 28.72 -50.48 3.64
C THR A 1194 28.71 -51.95 4.00
N PHE A 1195 29.29 -52.75 3.10
CA PHE A 1195 29.39 -54.19 3.21
C PHE A 1195 30.85 -54.58 3.47
N ASP A 1196 31.08 -55.29 4.58
CA ASP A 1196 32.38 -55.86 4.92
C ASP A 1196 32.48 -57.27 4.31
N ASN A 1197 33.61 -57.58 3.67
CA ASN A 1197 33.85 -58.82 2.92
C ASN A 1197 32.74 -59.17 1.91
N PRO A 1198 32.44 -58.27 0.94
CA PRO A 1198 31.37 -58.52 -0.01
C PRO A 1198 31.64 -59.79 -0.84
N PRO A 1199 30.62 -60.61 -1.12
CA PRO A 1199 30.76 -61.82 -1.91
C PRO A 1199 31.37 -61.55 -3.29
N GLN A 1200 32.06 -62.56 -3.85
CA GLN A 1200 32.70 -62.49 -5.17
C GLN A 1200 31.75 -62.06 -6.29
N LEU A 1201 30.44 -62.26 -6.10
CA LEU A 1201 29.39 -61.80 -7.00
C LEU A 1201 29.53 -60.31 -7.36
N LEU A 1202 29.98 -59.44 -6.44
CA LEU A 1202 30.22 -58.03 -6.73
C LEU A 1202 31.23 -57.82 -7.87
N SER A 1203 32.26 -58.67 -7.96
CA SER A 1203 33.27 -58.59 -9.01
C SER A 1203 32.85 -59.21 -10.34
N LEU A 1204 31.87 -60.13 -10.33
CA LEU A 1204 31.39 -60.86 -11.50
C LEU A 1204 30.17 -60.21 -12.14
N SER A 1205 29.20 -59.79 -11.32
CA SER A 1205 27.97 -59.12 -11.74
C SER A 1205 27.56 -58.05 -10.71
N PRO A 1206 28.08 -56.83 -10.82
CA PRO A 1206 27.74 -55.72 -9.93
C PRO A 1206 26.23 -55.46 -9.87
N LEU A 1207 25.53 -55.54 -11.01
CA LEU A 1207 24.08 -55.34 -11.07
C LEU A 1207 23.30 -56.42 -10.32
N THR A 1208 23.68 -57.69 -10.46
CA THR A 1208 23.04 -58.79 -9.70
C THR A 1208 23.32 -58.63 -8.20
N TYR A 1209 24.55 -58.27 -7.85
CA TYR A 1209 24.92 -57.99 -6.47
C TYR A 1209 24.03 -56.88 -5.87
N LEU A 1210 23.83 -55.77 -6.58
CA LEU A 1210 22.97 -54.69 -6.11
C LEU A 1210 21.50 -55.15 -5.93
N ARG A 1211 20.98 -55.97 -6.85
CA ARG A 1211 19.62 -56.53 -6.73
C ARG A 1211 19.43 -57.44 -5.52
N GLU A 1212 20.45 -58.22 -5.17
CA GLU A 1212 20.37 -59.17 -4.06
C GLU A 1212 20.65 -58.53 -2.69
N ASN A 1213 21.40 -57.43 -2.66
CA ASN A 1213 21.90 -56.86 -1.40
C ASN A 1213 21.30 -55.50 -1.03
N LEU A 1214 20.66 -54.81 -1.98
CA LEU A 1214 19.91 -53.60 -1.67
C LEU A 1214 18.47 -53.94 -1.29
N SER A 1215 17.95 -53.20 -0.32
CA SER A 1215 16.59 -53.38 0.21
C SER A 1215 15.49 -52.77 -0.68
N ARG A 1216 15.87 -52.12 -1.78
CA ARG A 1216 14.95 -51.43 -2.70
C ARG A 1216 15.07 -52.05 -4.09
N THR A 1217 13.98 -52.01 -4.86
CA THR A 1217 13.94 -52.56 -6.21
C THR A 1217 14.96 -51.87 -7.11
N VAL A 1218 15.90 -52.65 -7.65
CA VAL A 1218 16.90 -52.18 -8.63
C VAL A 1218 16.42 -52.54 -10.04
N PRO A 1219 16.16 -51.55 -10.91
CA PRO A 1219 15.60 -51.78 -12.24
C PRO A 1219 16.56 -52.55 -13.17
N SER A 1220 16.12 -52.83 -14.39
CA SER A 1220 16.92 -53.55 -15.39
C SER A 1220 18.18 -52.77 -15.82
N ARG A 1221 18.11 -51.43 -15.85
CA ARG A 1221 19.19 -50.51 -16.27
C ARG A 1221 19.32 -49.29 -15.33
N PRO A 1222 19.81 -49.45 -14.10
CA PRO A 1222 20.18 -48.31 -13.25
C PRO A 1222 21.48 -47.68 -13.74
N GLU A 1223 21.67 -46.38 -13.53
CA GLU A 1223 22.99 -45.77 -13.72
C GLU A 1223 23.93 -46.23 -12.61
N VAL A 1224 25.05 -46.88 -12.98
CA VAL A 1224 26.01 -47.41 -12.01
C VAL A 1224 27.40 -46.86 -12.28
N LYS A 1225 28.06 -46.36 -11.24
CA LYS A 1225 29.46 -45.92 -11.29
C LYS A 1225 30.26 -46.58 -10.16
N ILE A 1226 31.52 -46.91 -10.43
CA ILE A 1226 32.42 -47.53 -9.44
C ILE A 1226 33.62 -46.64 -9.21
N PHE A 1227 33.95 -46.42 -7.95
CA PHE A 1227 35.15 -45.71 -7.51
C PHE A 1227 36.10 -46.65 -6.77
N ILE A 1228 37.39 -46.50 -7.07
CA ILE A 1228 38.48 -47.24 -6.43
C ILE A 1228 39.57 -46.22 -6.09
N PRO A 1229 40.01 -46.12 -4.81
CA PRO A 1229 41.09 -45.23 -4.41
C PRO A 1229 42.34 -45.46 -5.26
N LYS A 1230 43.04 -44.39 -5.64
CA LYS A 1230 44.11 -44.45 -6.66
C LYS A 1230 45.24 -45.42 -6.33
N LYS A 1231 45.56 -45.59 -5.04
CA LYS A 1231 46.60 -46.49 -4.53
C LYS A 1231 46.10 -47.87 -4.10
N SER A 1232 44.81 -48.16 -4.23
CA SER A 1232 44.24 -49.45 -3.82
C SER A 1232 44.72 -50.57 -4.76
N ALA A 1233 45.23 -51.66 -4.18
CA ALA A 1233 45.63 -52.87 -4.89
C ALA A 1233 44.46 -53.82 -5.21
N CYS A 1234 43.21 -53.46 -4.90
CA CYS A 1234 42.07 -54.35 -5.13
C CYS A 1234 41.72 -54.51 -6.62
N PRO A 1235 41.04 -55.60 -7.01
CA PRO A 1235 40.64 -55.83 -8.39
C PRO A 1235 39.76 -54.70 -8.93
N ARG A 1236 40.05 -54.23 -10.16
CA ARG A 1236 39.18 -53.26 -10.84
C ARG A 1236 37.98 -53.97 -11.45
N ILE A 1237 36.80 -53.42 -11.24
CA ILE A 1237 35.54 -53.91 -11.79
C ILE A 1237 35.16 -53.06 -13.00
N LYS A 1238 34.79 -53.70 -14.12
CA LYS A 1238 34.18 -53.01 -15.26
C LYS A 1238 32.66 -53.05 -15.11
N VAL A 1239 32.01 -51.89 -15.21
CA VAL A 1239 30.56 -51.79 -15.37
C VAL A 1239 30.28 -51.81 -16.88
N PHE A 1240 29.39 -52.70 -17.34
CA PHE A 1240 28.90 -52.75 -18.72
C PHE A 1240 27.48 -52.20 -18.80
#